data_AF-A0A090S2K0-F1
#
_entry.id   AF-A0A090S2K0-F1
#
_cell.length_a   1.000
_cell.length_b   1.000
_cell.length_c   1.000
_cell.angle_alpha   90.00
_cell.angle_beta   90.00
_cell.angle_gamma   90.00
#
_symmetry.space_group_name_H-M   'P 1'
#
loop_
_entity.id
_entity.type
_entity.pdbx_description
1 polymer ?
#
loop_
_entity_poly.entity_id
_entity_poly.type
_entity_poly.pdbx_seq_one_letter_code
_entity_poly.pdbx_strand_id
1 'polypeptide(L)'
;MVASDFFSDDSTNSPTFNIDTGGVAFDRLIFEAVEYVDGPIDGPDSSDYFLKGLEVSGPDAFVFGHDEPVVIPLTDILANDSDLDGDSIRITYVFGEEEGDARIEGDNVIFDLPEGFSGLNSFQYQITDDKGGFDTATVNVLVNPAPVSVSGIALDVDTQSVEEGDSFLYSVTLDGSTYAKTLFNIDFSVADTSSDNDIDLAALEFSNGVTYNAILGVLEVPKDVSSFTIEIPTIDDNRYEGDETFGIVIDGQTVTGTITDNDPVTLSLTGGGEVSEDAVYAEFTLEFSNPSDVPLTLQLQRVDGTTDDNDFTTTTASYNNGTEDVDIPIIGGEIVVPAGVTDVDIRVGINDDDQYELDETFELKVSESAALTTNGVTGVTASATISDDGQIGGNQGGDNDNQAPTIDLDGEDFEVIFESQSAGYSNVFGYYMVDGQGNPSDPVVLIQDSKSGIANQTVLAELDSLDNVEFFLIADGADNTPEDATLSFNDQGELLVNGQTPTEPVFLSTDSSEQFNVIDNGNGETEIRIEDIVLGDSDQDFNDLVITLRPTVSSQGDGYQDTFTEGDTPIAIVDEDINIQDDIDTITKAEVKFTNPQANDSLGLSVNGTLPDGLSIATTTMGAATLITITGEASSADYEAALKLLEFSNDSQDPSDEPRQIQITVYDDQDVASNVATSTINVVPVNDPPESEDFSFAIDGNDPVSVVFDTGTGTIEGEGSDHISDIEDDADGTQVEVMITELPVGGTLFYNGVAITQTNVANEDTFDPTLITYQPDADAQGFVLGTKVIPTDSDLESTKDEFYNWGDKVDGKNRVLELENGDAISISSNKGNLTQYRGDVQANHVGHGLGIGGGHGINRGEELTIDFSERPATHINLGLDGMGGYFYSGLNDDNESAVTIQVTLSNGDVVDYVPDVQKETSGNNNLFHELSFSVDDLTGVDEACSLPV
;
A
#
# COMPACT_ATOMS: atom_id res chain seq x y z
N MET A 1 -31.97 14.43 4.60
CA MET A 1 -32.64 14.31 3.26
C MET A 1 -33.68 13.21 3.39
N VAL A 2 -34.92 13.39 2.97
CA VAL A 2 -35.97 12.37 3.24
C VAL A 2 -35.96 11.29 2.15
N ALA A 3 -35.63 10.07 2.54
CA ALA A 3 -36.00 8.84 1.83
C ALA A 3 -37.14 8.16 2.60
N SER A 4 -37.98 7.39 1.90
CA SER A 4 -39.01 6.55 2.52
C SER A 4 -39.36 5.39 1.60
N ASP A 5 -39.25 4.16 2.11
CA ASP A 5 -39.83 2.99 1.46
C ASP A 5 -40.25 1.94 2.50
N PHE A 6 -41.10 0.99 2.08
CA PHE A 6 -41.70 -0.02 2.96
C PHE A 6 -41.06 -1.39 2.76
N PHE A 7 -40.71 -2.04 3.87
CA PHE A 7 -40.40 -3.47 3.90
C PHE A 7 -41.43 -4.28 4.68
N SER A 8 -41.55 -5.55 4.32
CA SER A 8 -42.39 -6.55 4.98
C SER A 8 -41.77 -7.92 4.75
N ASP A 9 -41.65 -8.77 5.77
CA ASP A 9 -41.31 -10.17 5.59
C ASP A 9 -42.16 -11.10 6.48
N ASP A 10 -42.28 -12.35 6.04
CA ASP A 10 -43.16 -13.41 6.56
C ASP A 10 -42.33 -14.62 7.05
N SER A 11 -41.23 -14.39 7.79
CA SER A 11 -40.74 -15.34 8.83
C SER A 11 -39.49 -14.91 9.65
N THR A 12 -39.57 -15.15 10.97
CA THR A 12 -38.47 -15.48 11.92
C THR A 12 -37.39 -14.45 12.31
N ASN A 13 -37.55 -13.89 13.52
CA ASN A 13 -36.52 -13.48 14.50
C ASN A 13 -35.44 -12.39 14.15
N SER A 14 -35.79 -11.12 14.38
CA SER A 14 -34.99 -10.08 15.09
C SER A 14 -33.56 -9.64 14.61
N PRO A 15 -33.43 -8.49 13.87
CA PRO A 15 -32.16 -7.85 13.44
C PRO A 15 -31.92 -6.34 13.85
N THR A 16 -30.71 -5.76 13.60
CA THR A 16 -30.11 -4.50 14.19
C THR A 16 -28.80 -3.92 13.46
N PHE A 17 -28.48 -2.57 13.38
CA PHE A 17 -27.29 -1.81 12.73
C PHE A 17 -27.05 -0.27 13.18
N ASN A 18 -26.17 0.69 12.72
CA ASN A 18 -25.76 1.97 13.50
C ASN A 18 -25.80 3.49 12.92
N ILE A 19 -25.77 4.65 13.66
CA ILE A 19 -25.78 6.12 13.16
C ILE A 19 -25.04 7.25 14.02
N ASP A 20 -24.39 8.29 13.40
CA ASP A 20 -23.79 9.56 14.00
C ASP A 20 -23.89 10.87 13.09
N THR A 21 -23.41 12.09 13.50
CA THR A 21 -23.45 13.37 12.73
C THR A 21 -22.32 14.43 12.80
N GLY A 22 -21.40 14.45 13.78
CA GLY A 22 -20.29 15.42 13.80
C GLY A 22 -20.60 16.94 14.03
N GLY A 23 -21.35 17.30 15.08
CA GLY A 23 -21.33 18.66 15.66
C GLY A 23 -22.53 19.58 15.40
N VAL A 24 -23.66 19.02 14.94
CA VAL A 24 -24.98 19.69 14.94
C VAL A 24 -25.76 19.23 16.18
N ALA A 25 -26.55 20.13 16.78
CA ALA A 25 -27.30 19.86 18.02
C ALA A 25 -28.57 19.00 17.81
N PHE A 26 -29.13 18.51 18.91
CA PHE A 26 -29.98 17.31 18.98
C PHE A 26 -31.21 17.48 19.90
N ASP A 27 -32.39 16.96 19.52
CA ASP A 27 -33.69 17.51 20.03
C ASP A 27 -34.77 16.57 20.64
N ARG A 28 -34.96 15.29 20.24
CA ARG A 28 -36.18 14.51 20.65
C ARG A 28 -36.12 12.99 20.42
N LEU A 29 -37.08 12.24 21.01
CA LEU A 29 -37.49 10.84 20.71
C LEU A 29 -39.03 10.65 20.90
N ILE A 30 -39.76 9.91 20.03
CA ILE A 30 -41.27 9.93 19.93
C ILE A 30 -41.88 8.52 19.71
N PHE A 31 -43.13 8.23 20.12
CA PHE A 31 -43.81 6.93 19.91
C PHE A 31 -45.29 7.07 19.41
N GLU A 32 -45.64 6.70 18.17
CA GLU A 32 -47.00 6.92 17.58
C GLU A 32 -47.72 5.66 17.06
N ALA A 33 -48.73 5.14 17.78
CA ALA A 33 -49.58 4.03 17.30
C ALA A 33 -50.58 4.42 16.19
N VAL A 34 -50.45 3.84 14.99
CA VAL A 34 -51.34 4.07 13.82
C VAL A 34 -52.42 2.97 13.63
N GLU A 35 -53.50 3.31 12.91
CA GLU A 35 -54.66 2.44 12.64
C GLU A 35 -54.72 2.02 11.16
N TYR A 36 -55.04 0.74 10.89
CA TYR A 36 -55.21 0.21 9.52
C TYR A 36 -56.49 0.75 8.84
N VAL A 37 -56.35 1.30 7.64
CA VAL A 37 -57.17 2.47 7.22
C VAL A 37 -58.51 2.17 6.52
N ASP A 38 -58.90 0.91 6.33
CA ASP A 38 -60.00 0.54 5.39
C ASP A 38 -61.36 0.21 6.05
N GLY A 39 -61.63 0.79 7.24
CA GLY A 39 -62.86 0.61 8.03
C GLY A 39 -63.66 1.92 8.28
N PRO A 40 -65.02 1.89 8.33
CA PRO A 40 -65.83 3.08 8.59
C PRO A 40 -66.05 3.38 10.09
N ILE A 41 -65.67 4.59 10.50
CA ILE A 41 -65.73 5.12 11.88
C ILE A 41 -67.11 4.94 12.58
N ASP A 42 -67.12 4.27 13.74
CA ASP A 42 -67.84 4.67 14.99
C ASP A 42 -67.67 3.62 16.12
N GLY A 43 -66.55 3.64 16.86
CA GLY A 43 -66.29 2.74 18.01
C GLY A 43 -65.19 3.30 18.95
N PRO A 44 -65.23 3.03 20.29
CA PRO A 44 -64.29 3.62 21.26
C PRO A 44 -63.20 2.65 21.75
N ASP A 45 -62.72 1.74 20.91
CA ASP A 45 -61.81 0.64 21.27
C ASP A 45 -60.80 0.45 20.12
N SER A 46 -59.54 0.85 20.29
CA SER A 46 -58.42 0.66 19.34
C SER A 46 -57.09 1.13 19.96
N SER A 47 -56.05 0.32 19.75
CA SER A 47 -54.68 0.36 20.29
C SER A 47 -54.54 0.42 21.82
N ASP A 48 -53.57 -0.36 22.33
CA ASP A 48 -53.52 -0.80 23.74
C ASP A 48 -52.07 -1.21 24.16
N TYR A 49 -51.19 -0.23 24.44
CA TYR A 49 -49.74 -0.42 24.70
C TYR A 49 -49.21 0.44 25.86
N PHE A 50 -47.98 0.19 26.32
CA PHE A 50 -47.29 0.95 27.38
C PHE A 50 -45.76 0.91 27.24
N LEU A 51 -45.05 1.99 27.58
CA LEU A 51 -43.57 2.06 27.54
C LEU A 51 -42.90 1.63 28.87
N LYS A 52 -41.55 1.52 28.91
CA LYS A 52 -40.79 1.05 30.10
C LYS A 52 -39.49 1.81 30.48
N GLY A 53 -38.63 2.27 29.54
CA GLY A 53 -37.36 3.01 29.81
C GLY A 53 -36.43 3.09 28.56
N LEU A 54 -35.51 4.09 28.47
CA LEU A 54 -34.67 4.59 27.31
C LEU A 54 -33.69 5.76 27.84
N GLU A 55 -32.84 6.55 27.08
CA GLU A 55 -31.82 7.59 27.59
C GLU A 55 -31.02 8.42 26.44
N VAL A 56 -30.76 9.78 26.45
CA VAL A 56 -30.06 10.71 25.42
C VAL A 56 -29.45 12.08 26.00
N SER A 57 -28.87 13.11 25.29
CA SER A 57 -28.06 14.22 25.97
C SER A 57 -27.76 15.65 25.36
N GLY A 58 -27.53 16.73 26.18
CA GLY A 58 -26.66 17.95 25.90
C GLY A 58 -27.02 19.39 26.46
N PRO A 59 -26.10 20.41 26.65
CA PRO A 59 -26.42 21.72 27.31
C PRO A 59 -26.14 23.10 26.61
N ASP A 60 -26.97 24.12 26.97
CA ASP A 60 -26.68 25.58 27.17
C ASP A 60 -26.58 26.65 26.02
N ALA A 61 -27.34 26.56 24.91
CA ALA A 61 -27.52 27.69 23.97
C ALA A 61 -28.85 27.70 23.17
N PHE A 62 -29.35 28.87 22.74
CA PHE A 62 -30.46 29.00 21.76
C PHE A 62 -29.93 29.17 20.33
N VAL A 63 -30.37 28.31 19.40
CA VAL A 63 -29.87 28.21 18.02
C VAL A 63 -31.00 28.37 17.01
N PHE A 64 -30.75 29.05 15.89
CA PHE A 64 -31.73 29.34 14.83
C PHE A 64 -31.13 29.21 13.42
N GLY A 65 -31.96 28.80 12.44
CA GLY A 65 -31.59 28.75 11.04
C GLY A 65 -31.40 30.12 10.39
N HIS A 66 -30.74 30.15 9.22
CA HIS A 66 -30.68 31.37 8.41
C HIS A 66 -32.08 31.74 7.92
N ASP A 67 -32.41 33.04 7.92
CA ASP A 67 -33.74 33.60 7.64
C ASP A 67 -34.90 33.14 8.56
N GLU A 68 -34.62 32.46 9.69
CA GLU A 68 -35.65 32.13 10.69
C GLU A 68 -35.93 33.29 11.67
N PRO A 69 -37.20 33.51 12.07
CA PRO A 69 -37.54 34.54 13.05
C PRO A 69 -37.15 34.10 14.47
N VAL A 70 -36.17 34.77 15.07
CA VAL A 70 -35.73 34.50 16.45
C VAL A 70 -36.85 34.84 17.44
N VAL A 71 -37.43 33.80 18.04
CA VAL A 71 -38.55 33.88 19.00
C VAL A 71 -38.23 32.98 20.19
N ILE A 72 -38.06 33.56 21.37
CA ILE A 72 -37.61 32.85 22.58
C ILE A 72 -38.63 33.10 23.70
N PRO A 73 -39.28 32.06 24.28
CA PRO A 73 -40.24 32.23 25.36
C PRO A 73 -39.64 32.86 26.63
N LEU A 74 -40.44 33.67 27.34
CA LEU A 74 -40.00 34.29 28.60
C LEU A 74 -39.78 33.26 29.73
N THR A 75 -40.37 32.06 29.61
CA THR A 75 -40.18 30.95 30.56
C THR A 75 -38.76 30.41 30.52
N ASP A 76 -38.22 30.25 29.32
CA ASP A 76 -37.00 29.52 29.06
C ASP A 76 -35.79 30.40 29.40
N ILE A 77 -35.94 31.70 29.15
CA ILE A 77 -35.05 32.77 29.63
C ILE A 77 -35.03 32.85 31.17
N LEU A 78 -36.15 32.55 31.84
CA LEU A 78 -36.25 32.55 33.31
C LEU A 78 -35.87 31.21 33.97
N ALA A 79 -35.52 30.17 33.19
CA ALA A 79 -35.39 28.80 33.71
C ALA A 79 -34.27 28.64 34.76
N ASN A 80 -33.21 29.45 34.67
CA ASN A 80 -32.08 29.46 35.60
C ASN A 80 -32.12 30.65 36.60
N ASP A 81 -33.14 31.51 36.55
CA ASP A 81 -33.33 32.63 37.49
C ASP A 81 -34.06 32.20 38.77
N SER A 82 -33.76 32.87 39.90
CA SER A 82 -34.48 32.63 41.15
C SER A 82 -34.49 33.85 42.09
N ASP A 83 -35.55 33.97 42.90
CA ASP A 83 -35.63 34.91 44.02
C ASP A 83 -35.31 34.23 45.35
N LEU A 84 -34.51 34.89 46.19
CA LEU A 84 -33.99 34.32 47.45
C LEU A 84 -35.02 34.28 48.59
N ASP A 85 -36.08 35.09 48.55
CA ASP A 85 -37.19 35.07 49.52
C ASP A 85 -38.39 34.24 48.99
N GLY A 86 -38.32 33.75 47.74
CA GLY A 86 -39.32 32.89 47.10
C GLY A 86 -40.52 33.64 46.49
N ASP A 87 -40.37 34.93 46.18
CA ASP A 87 -41.38 35.71 45.50
C ASP A 87 -41.38 35.47 43.97
N SER A 88 -42.54 35.62 43.31
CA SER A 88 -42.67 35.32 41.87
C SER A 88 -41.94 36.37 41.02
N ILE A 89 -40.89 35.95 40.33
CA ILE A 89 -40.17 36.77 39.35
C ILE A 89 -40.89 36.83 38.01
N ARG A 90 -40.70 37.92 37.27
CA ARG A 90 -41.09 38.07 35.86
C ARG A 90 -40.21 39.08 35.14
N ILE A 91 -40.04 38.91 33.83
CA ILE A 91 -39.36 39.89 32.99
C ILE A 91 -40.23 41.16 32.88
N THR A 92 -39.58 42.33 32.83
CA THR A 92 -40.21 43.65 32.80
C THR A 92 -39.99 44.40 31.49
N TYR A 93 -38.80 44.24 30.90
CA TYR A 93 -38.42 44.64 29.55
C TYR A 93 -37.14 43.89 29.14
N VAL A 94 -36.93 43.75 27.83
CA VAL A 94 -35.64 43.40 27.22
C VAL A 94 -34.96 44.67 26.71
N PHE A 95 -33.63 44.64 26.62
CA PHE A 95 -32.76 45.75 26.20
C PHE A 95 -31.33 45.25 25.95
N GLY A 96 -30.48 46.08 25.36
CA GLY A 96 -29.04 45.81 25.30
C GLY A 96 -28.63 44.83 24.20
N GLU A 97 -29.47 44.76 23.17
CA GLU A 97 -29.23 44.17 21.87
C GLU A 97 -27.98 44.78 21.23
N GLU A 98 -27.08 43.96 20.66
CA GLU A 98 -25.94 44.50 19.90
C GLU A 98 -26.36 44.85 18.45
N GLU A 99 -27.07 43.94 17.78
CA GLU A 99 -27.79 44.20 16.52
C GLU A 99 -29.20 43.60 16.56
N GLY A 100 -30.18 44.28 15.95
CA GLY A 100 -31.60 43.90 15.96
C GLY A 100 -32.48 44.74 16.90
N ASP A 101 -33.75 44.36 17.05
CA ASP A 101 -34.72 44.93 18.00
C ASP A 101 -35.42 43.79 18.76
N ALA A 102 -35.01 43.55 20.01
CA ALA A 102 -35.69 42.60 20.89
C ALA A 102 -36.87 43.28 21.59
N ARG A 103 -38.02 42.61 21.64
CA ARG A 103 -39.21 43.09 22.33
C ARG A 103 -39.97 41.95 22.99
N ILE A 104 -40.64 42.26 24.09
CA ILE A 104 -41.62 41.35 24.69
C ILE A 104 -42.94 41.50 23.94
N GLU A 105 -43.40 40.44 23.27
CA GLU A 105 -44.68 40.41 22.55
C GLU A 105 -45.53 39.22 23.01
N GLY A 106 -46.38 39.46 24.01
CA GLY A 106 -47.08 38.40 24.73
C GLY A 106 -46.18 37.75 25.76
N ASP A 107 -46.08 36.43 25.72
CA ASP A 107 -45.30 35.61 26.66
C ASP A 107 -43.91 35.20 26.08
N ASN A 108 -43.51 35.81 24.95
CA ASN A 108 -42.24 35.59 24.26
C ASN A 108 -41.43 36.89 24.11
N VAL A 109 -40.12 36.76 23.95
CA VAL A 109 -39.27 37.74 23.27
C VAL A 109 -39.29 37.45 21.77
N ILE A 110 -39.53 38.47 20.96
CA ILE A 110 -39.25 38.46 19.51
C ILE A 110 -37.98 39.29 19.32
N PHE A 111 -36.97 38.73 18.66
CA PHE A 111 -35.71 39.42 18.37
C PHE A 111 -35.60 39.64 16.85
N ASP A 112 -36.10 40.78 16.38
CA ASP A 112 -36.08 41.11 14.95
C ASP A 112 -34.64 41.51 14.55
N LEU A 113 -33.86 40.52 14.10
CA LEU A 113 -32.50 40.69 13.58
C LEU A 113 -32.47 41.32 12.18
N PRO A 114 -31.34 41.88 11.73
CA PRO A 114 -31.19 42.37 10.36
C PRO A 114 -31.41 41.29 9.29
N GLU A 115 -31.96 41.68 8.13
CA GLU A 115 -32.10 40.81 6.96
C GLU A 115 -30.73 40.28 6.51
N GLY A 116 -30.56 38.95 6.48
CA GLY A 116 -29.28 38.27 6.20
C GLY A 116 -28.27 38.25 7.37
N PHE A 117 -28.71 38.48 8.62
CA PHE A 117 -27.83 38.32 9.79
C PHE A 117 -27.38 36.86 9.99
N SER A 118 -26.14 36.67 10.46
CA SER A 118 -25.62 35.38 10.89
C SER A 118 -24.44 35.53 11.85
N GLY A 119 -24.27 34.57 12.76
CA GLY A 119 -23.27 34.55 13.82
C GLY A 119 -23.93 34.56 15.21
N LEU A 120 -23.11 34.78 16.23
CA LEU A 120 -23.59 35.01 17.60
C LEU A 120 -24.14 36.42 17.76
N ASN A 121 -25.24 36.55 18.50
CA ASN A 121 -25.81 37.80 18.98
C ASN A 121 -26.32 37.61 20.42
N SER A 122 -26.72 38.69 21.08
CA SER A 122 -27.30 38.62 22.42
C SER A 122 -28.26 39.78 22.70
N PHE A 123 -29.12 39.59 23.70
CA PHE A 123 -29.89 40.66 24.33
C PHE A 123 -29.92 40.43 25.85
N GLN A 124 -30.23 41.49 26.61
CA GLN A 124 -30.38 41.43 28.05
C GLN A 124 -31.84 41.61 28.45
N TYR A 125 -32.17 41.17 29.66
CA TYR A 125 -33.52 41.25 30.20
C TYR A 125 -33.48 41.66 31.67
N GLN A 126 -34.56 42.31 32.14
CA GLN A 126 -34.68 42.71 33.55
C GLN A 126 -35.85 42.02 34.26
N ILE A 127 -35.54 41.25 35.30
CA ILE A 127 -36.52 40.58 36.16
C ILE A 127 -36.99 41.49 37.31
N THR A 128 -38.16 41.20 37.91
CA THR A 128 -38.63 41.82 39.15
C THR A 128 -39.51 40.89 39.98
N ASP A 129 -39.50 41.09 41.30
CA ASP A 129 -40.34 40.46 42.33
C ASP A 129 -41.72 41.15 42.53
N ASP A 130 -41.96 42.27 41.84
CA ASP A 130 -43.06 43.23 42.09
C ASP A 130 -43.17 43.76 43.55
N LYS A 131 -42.12 43.61 44.38
CA LYS A 131 -41.97 44.23 45.71
C LYS A 131 -40.93 45.36 45.72
N GLY A 132 -39.97 45.33 44.81
CA GLY A 132 -38.96 46.35 44.60
C GLY A 132 -37.55 45.84 44.26
N GLY A 133 -37.34 44.52 44.20
CA GLY A 133 -36.14 43.87 43.67
C GLY A 133 -36.14 43.82 42.15
N PHE A 134 -34.94 43.92 41.57
CA PHE A 134 -34.67 43.82 40.14
C PHE A 134 -33.24 43.29 39.95
N ASP A 135 -33.03 42.43 38.95
CA ASP A 135 -31.70 42.03 38.45
C ASP A 135 -31.73 41.85 36.92
N THR A 136 -30.58 41.60 36.30
CA THR A 136 -30.41 41.52 34.84
C THR A 136 -29.40 40.48 34.39
N ALA A 137 -29.76 39.67 33.40
CA ALA A 137 -28.87 38.68 32.76
C ALA A 137 -28.95 38.78 31.22
N THR A 138 -28.15 37.97 30.54
CA THR A 138 -27.94 37.98 29.08
C THR A 138 -28.38 36.66 28.45
N VAL A 139 -29.11 36.72 27.34
CA VAL A 139 -29.45 35.57 26.50
C VAL A 139 -28.53 35.56 25.29
N ASN A 140 -27.84 34.44 25.05
CA ASN A 140 -27.02 34.22 23.85
C ASN A 140 -27.88 33.57 22.75
N VAL A 141 -27.67 33.98 21.51
CA VAL A 141 -28.40 33.50 20.32
C VAL A 141 -27.39 33.21 19.21
N LEU A 142 -27.47 32.04 18.59
CA LEU A 142 -26.69 31.68 17.40
C LEU A 142 -27.60 31.61 16.16
N VAL A 143 -27.24 32.32 15.10
CA VAL A 143 -27.93 32.26 13.80
C VAL A 143 -26.96 31.74 12.74
N ASN A 144 -27.37 30.72 11.98
CA ASN A 144 -26.49 30.08 11.00
C ASN A 144 -26.20 30.96 9.76
N PRO A 145 -25.02 30.80 9.11
CA PRO A 145 -24.59 31.60 7.96
C PRO A 145 -25.32 31.30 6.64
N ALA A 146 -25.35 32.29 5.77
CA ALA A 146 -25.93 32.20 4.42
C ALA A 146 -25.09 31.30 3.49
N PRO A 147 -25.72 30.55 2.57
CA PRO A 147 -25.04 29.91 1.44
C PRO A 147 -24.34 30.90 0.50
N VAL A 148 -23.18 30.52 -0.02
CA VAL A 148 -22.45 31.20 -1.11
C VAL A 148 -22.47 30.31 -2.37
N SER A 149 -22.21 30.87 -3.55
CA SER A 149 -22.14 30.10 -4.80
C SER A 149 -21.03 30.65 -5.69
N VAL A 150 -20.20 29.74 -6.22
CA VAL A 150 -19.05 30.04 -7.09
C VAL A 150 -19.52 30.29 -8.53
N SER A 151 -18.84 31.17 -9.26
CA SER A 151 -19.19 31.55 -10.63
C SER A 151 -18.03 31.81 -11.61
N GLY A 152 -16.77 31.68 -11.16
CA GLY A 152 -15.61 31.93 -11.99
C GLY A 152 -14.33 31.25 -11.50
N ILE A 153 -13.42 30.98 -12.45
CA ILE A 153 -12.19 30.22 -12.26
C ILE A 153 -11.01 30.91 -12.96
N ALA A 154 -9.86 30.90 -12.30
CA ALA A 154 -8.55 31.25 -12.85
C ALA A 154 -7.62 30.03 -12.72
N LEU A 155 -6.79 29.86 -13.75
CA LEU A 155 -5.88 28.74 -13.95
C LEU A 155 -4.53 29.32 -14.40
N ASP A 156 -3.44 28.86 -13.81
CA ASP A 156 -2.06 29.22 -14.15
C ASP A 156 -1.18 27.95 -14.06
N VAL A 157 0.00 27.97 -14.69
CA VAL A 157 1.00 26.90 -14.57
C VAL A 157 2.24 27.44 -13.86
N ASP A 158 2.61 26.83 -12.75
CA ASP A 158 3.71 27.31 -11.91
C ASP A 158 5.07 26.89 -12.50
N THR A 159 5.13 25.75 -13.19
CA THR A 159 6.29 25.23 -13.95
C THR A 159 6.00 25.17 -15.46
N GLN A 160 6.41 26.18 -16.24
CA GLN A 160 6.19 26.21 -17.70
C GLN A 160 7.03 25.18 -18.49
N SER A 161 8.04 24.58 -17.87
CA SER A 161 8.86 23.51 -18.43
C SER A 161 9.26 22.58 -17.28
N VAL A 162 9.26 21.28 -17.54
CA VAL A 162 9.76 20.22 -16.65
C VAL A 162 10.62 19.26 -17.47
N GLU A 163 11.52 18.55 -16.79
CA GLU A 163 12.20 17.37 -17.34
C GLU A 163 11.24 16.17 -17.26
N GLU A 164 11.48 15.07 -17.97
CA GLU A 164 10.76 13.82 -17.70
C GLU A 164 11.01 13.35 -16.24
N GLY A 165 10.04 12.61 -15.70
CA GLY A 165 9.96 12.25 -14.28
C GLY A 165 9.59 13.38 -13.29
N ASP A 166 9.61 14.65 -13.70
CA ASP A 166 9.21 15.80 -12.85
C ASP A 166 7.69 16.08 -12.96
N SER A 167 7.10 16.67 -11.91
CA SER A 167 5.68 17.07 -11.90
C SER A 167 5.41 18.46 -12.47
N PHE A 168 4.39 18.58 -13.33
CA PHE A 168 3.74 19.88 -13.56
C PHE A 168 2.85 20.27 -12.37
N LEU A 169 3.02 21.48 -11.85
CA LEU A 169 2.12 22.06 -10.84
C LEU A 169 1.23 23.14 -11.46
N TYR A 170 -0.10 22.93 -11.38
CA TYR A 170 -1.11 23.87 -11.86
C TYR A 170 -1.89 24.49 -10.69
N SER A 171 -1.92 25.81 -10.62
CA SER A 171 -2.62 26.56 -9.57
C SER A 171 -4.03 26.97 -10.02
N VAL A 172 -5.06 26.55 -9.28
CA VAL A 172 -6.47 26.85 -9.55
C VAL A 172 -7.06 27.74 -8.46
N THR A 173 -7.66 28.88 -8.85
CA THR A 173 -8.30 29.82 -7.93
C THR A 173 -9.75 30.10 -8.34
N LEU A 174 -10.69 30.00 -7.40
CA LEU A 174 -12.12 30.26 -7.60
C LEU A 174 -12.49 31.70 -7.17
N ASP A 175 -13.62 32.23 -7.66
CA ASP A 175 -14.12 33.55 -7.30
C ASP A 175 -14.84 33.61 -5.93
N GLY A 176 -14.95 32.47 -5.24
CA GLY A 176 -15.46 32.31 -3.87
C GLY A 176 -15.24 30.88 -3.37
N SER A 177 -15.71 30.57 -2.15
CA SER A 177 -15.76 29.19 -1.67
C SER A 177 -17.03 28.47 -2.11
N THR A 178 -16.90 27.19 -2.42
CA THR A 178 -18.03 26.26 -2.62
C THR A 178 -18.86 26.11 -1.35
N TYR A 179 -20.17 25.90 -1.48
CA TYR A 179 -21.07 25.62 -0.34
C TYR A 179 -21.57 24.16 -0.31
N ALA A 180 -21.48 23.47 -1.44
CA ALA A 180 -21.74 22.05 -1.61
C ALA A 180 -20.79 21.50 -2.69
N LYS A 181 -20.75 20.17 -2.85
CA LYS A 181 -19.99 19.50 -3.91
C LYS A 181 -20.32 20.14 -5.28
N THR A 182 -19.32 20.74 -5.91
CA THR A 182 -19.46 21.55 -7.13
C THR A 182 -18.64 20.91 -8.25
N LEU A 183 -19.18 20.88 -9.47
CA LEU A 183 -18.56 20.23 -10.62
C LEU A 183 -18.04 21.26 -11.62
N PHE A 184 -16.76 21.14 -12.02
CA PHE A 184 -16.14 21.91 -13.10
C PHE A 184 -15.68 20.95 -14.19
N ASN A 185 -15.84 21.30 -15.47
CA ASN A 185 -15.42 20.43 -16.56
C ASN A 185 -13.89 20.52 -16.72
N ILE A 186 -13.22 19.39 -16.91
CA ILE A 186 -11.80 19.31 -17.23
C ILE A 186 -11.58 18.48 -18.51
N ASP A 187 -10.64 18.92 -19.34
CA ASP A 187 -10.28 18.30 -20.63
C ASP A 187 -8.75 18.33 -20.77
N PHE A 188 -8.18 17.15 -20.99
CA PHE A 188 -6.74 16.90 -21.15
C PHE A 188 -6.34 16.64 -22.62
N SER A 189 -7.25 16.81 -23.59
CA SER A 189 -7.07 16.39 -25.00
C SER A 189 -6.82 17.56 -25.96
N VAL A 190 -5.89 18.46 -25.63
CA VAL A 190 -5.92 19.86 -26.10
C VAL A 190 -4.68 20.37 -26.84
N ALA A 191 -4.43 19.76 -28.00
CA ALA A 191 -3.52 20.27 -29.05
C ALA A 191 -2.05 20.39 -28.59
N ASP A 192 -1.72 19.35 -27.86
CA ASP A 192 -0.48 18.76 -27.40
C ASP A 192 0.38 18.29 -28.59
N THR A 193 1.64 17.94 -28.31
CA THR A 193 2.41 16.99 -29.15
C THR A 193 2.47 15.60 -28.53
N SER A 194 2.31 15.51 -27.21
CA SER A 194 2.54 14.30 -26.43
C SER A 194 1.50 13.21 -26.57
N SER A 195 1.93 12.02 -26.18
CA SER A 195 1.22 10.76 -26.28
C SER A 195 0.51 10.41 -24.95
N ASP A 196 0.05 9.16 -24.84
CA ASP A 196 -0.47 8.60 -23.59
C ASP A 196 0.66 8.03 -22.69
N ASN A 197 1.93 8.05 -23.14
CA ASN A 197 3.09 7.53 -22.39
C ASN A 197 3.75 8.57 -21.47
N ASP A 198 3.63 9.87 -21.77
CA ASP A 198 4.50 10.93 -21.21
C ASP A 198 3.90 11.59 -19.95
N ILE A 199 2.67 11.24 -19.60
CA ILE A 199 1.86 11.87 -18.54
C ILE A 199 1.08 10.81 -17.77
N ASP A 200 1.30 10.70 -16.46
CA ASP A 200 0.50 9.81 -15.60
C ASP A 200 -0.82 10.47 -15.18
N LEU A 201 -1.88 10.23 -15.98
CA LEU A 201 -3.25 10.64 -15.64
C LEU A 201 -3.93 9.75 -14.58
N ALA A 202 -3.28 8.71 -14.06
CA ALA A 202 -3.74 7.91 -12.93
C ALA A 202 -3.16 8.41 -11.59
N ALA A 203 -1.91 8.89 -11.57
CA ALA A 203 -1.24 9.48 -10.41
C ALA A 203 -1.54 10.99 -10.20
N LEU A 204 -2.66 11.49 -10.72
CA LEU A 204 -3.09 12.89 -10.55
C LEU A 204 -3.38 13.22 -9.07
N GLU A 205 -2.50 14.00 -8.43
CA GLU A 205 -2.75 14.54 -7.09
C GLU A 205 -3.53 15.85 -7.12
N PHE A 206 -4.45 15.99 -6.15
CA PHE A 206 -5.33 17.13 -5.99
C PHE A 206 -5.34 17.61 -4.54
N SER A 207 -4.93 18.85 -4.30
CA SER A 207 -5.00 19.41 -2.95
C SER A 207 -6.43 19.82 -2.57
N ASN A 208 -6.63 20.08 -1.27
CA ASN A 208 -7.93 20.50 -0.69
C ASN A 208 -9.09 19.49 -0.87
N GLY A 209 -8.79 18.21 -1.16
CA GLY A 209 -9.77 17.13 -1.25
C GLY A 209 -10.63 17.15 -2.52
N VAL A 210 -10.20 17.90 -3.54
CA VAL A 210 -10.79 17.81 -4.89
C VAL A 210 -10.52 16.42 -5.46
N THR A 211 -11.45 15.86 -6.23
CA THR A 211 -11.23 14.58 -6.94
C THR A 211 -11.57 14.72 -8.42
N TYR A 212 -11.01 13.85 -9.26
CA TYR A 212 -11.35 13.78 -10.68
C TYR A 212 -12.29 12.62 -10.98
N ASN A 213 -13.43 12.92 -11.62
CA ASN A 213 -14.39 11.93 -12.08
C ASN A 213 -14.19 11.67 -13.58
N ALA A 214 -13.27 10.75 -13.90
CA ALA A 214 -12.87 10.42 -15.28
C ALA A 214 -14.02 9.90 -16.16
N ILE A 215 -15.08 9.32 -15.58
CA ILE A 215 -16.28 8.87 -16.31
C ILE A 215 -17.11 10.06 -16.83
N LEU A 216 -17.04 11.20 -16.14
CA LEU A 216 -17.84 12.40 -16.43
C LEU A 216 -17.02 13.55 -17.03
N GLY A 217 -15.68 13.52 -16.96
CA GLY A 217 -14.81 14.62 -17.40
C GLY A 217 -14.94 15.86 -16.51
N VAL A 218 -15.11 15.67 -15.19
CA VAL A 218 -15.29 16.78 -14.24
C VAL A 218 -14.41 16.63 -12.99
N LEU A 219 -13.92 17.77 -12.51
CA LEU A 219 -13.41 17.91 -11.15
C LEU A 219 -14.57 18.05 -10.18
N GLU A 220 -14.55 17.25 -9.12
CA GLU A 220 -15.51 17.29 -8.04
C GLU A 220 -14.91 18.04 -6.86
N VAL A 221 -15.22 19.33 -6.74
CA VAL A 221 -14.71 20.20 -5.67
C VAL A 221 -15.63 20.08 -4.45
N PRO A 222 -15.13 19.68 -3.25
CA PRO A 222 -15.91 19.64 -2.01
C PRO A 222 -16.50 20.99 -1.61
N LYS A 223 -17.27 21.02 -0.51
CA LYS A 223 -17.66 22.29 0.14
C LYS A 223 -16.44 23.01 0.75
N ASP A 224 -16.58 24.32 0.97
CA ASP A 224 -15.62 25.22 1.63
C ASP A 224 -14.26 25.42 0.93
N VAL A 225 -14.06 24.88 -0.27
CA VAL A 225 -12.84 25.04 -1.09
C VAL A 225 -12.94 26.31 -1.95
N SER A 226 -11.87 27.11 -2.00
CA SER A 226 -11.78 28.34 -2.83
C SER A 226 -10.50 28.44 -3.70
N SER A 227 -9.53 27.57 -3.47
CA SER A 227 -8.36 27.36 -4.32
C SER A 227 -7.87 25.93 -4.12
N PHE A 228 -7.22 25.35 -5.12
CA PHE A 228 -6.55 24.05 -5.05
C PHE A 228 -5.43 24.01 -6.10
N THR A 229 -4.58 23.00 -6.00
CA THR A 229 -3.58 22.64 -7.02
C THR A 229 -3.96 21.33 -7.67
N ILE A 230 -3.54 21.18 -8.93
CA ILE A 230 -3.47 19.90 -9.62
C ILE A 230 -1.99 19.64 -9.85
N GLU A 231 -1.50 18.49 -9.38
CA GLU A 231 -0.17 18.00 -9.73
C GLU A 231 -0.34 16.91 -10.79
N ILE A 232 0.44 17.00 -11.85
CA ILE A 232 0.41 16.08 -12.99
C ILE A 232 1.85 15.59 -13.20
N PRO A 233 2.18 14.36 -12.77
CA PRO A 233 3.47 13.75 -13.06
C PRO A 233 3.66 13.61 -14.57
N THR A 234 4.85 13.95 -15.06
CA THR A 234 5.36 13.35 -16.30
C THR A 234 5.88 11.95 -15.98
N ILE A 235 6.03 11.12 -16.99
CA ILE A 235 6.61 9.79 -16.86
C ILE A 235 8.09 9.89 -17.25
N ASP A 236 8.96 9.30 -16.43
CA ASP A 236 10.37 9.01 -16.73
C ASP A 236 10.39 7.60 -17.35
N ASP A 237 11.03 7.39 -18.51
CA ASP A 237 11.20 6.02 -19.03
C ASP A 237 12.64 5.65 -19.44
N ASN A 238 12.91 5.41 -20.73
CA ASN A 238 14.23 5.12 -21.30
C ASN A 238 14.13 5.22 -22.83
N ARG A 239 13.63 6.34 -23.37
CA ARG A 239 13.25 6.48 -24.80
C ARG A 239 13.54 7.87 -25.34
N TYR A 240 14.32 7.96 -26.42
CA TYR A 240 14.53 9.25 -27.07
C TYR A 240 13.34 9.65 -27.96
N GLU A 241 12.56 10.64 -27.52
CA GLU A 241 11.34 11.16 -28.16
C GLU A 241 11.48 12.67 -28.49
N GLY A 242 12.02 13.49 -27.57
CA GLY A 242 12.48 14.87 -27.78
C GLY A 242 11.45 16.02 -27.58
N ASP A 243 11.84 17.10 -26.87
CA ASP A 243 11.13 18.39 -26.63
C ASP A 243 9.61 18.43 -26.98
N GLU A 244 8.77 18.24 -25.97
CA GLU A 244 7.34 17.96 -26.08
C GLU A 244 6.43 19.02 -25.43
N THR A 245 5.11 18.95 -25.67
CA THR A 245 4.14 19.90 -25.08
C THR A 245 2.83 19.24 -24.67
N PHE A 246 2.43 19.46 -23.42
CA PHE A 246 1.16 19.02 -22.82
C PHE A 246 0.29 20.22 -22.41
N GLY A 247 -1.02 20.04 -22.29
CA GLY A 247 -1.94 21.11 -21.90
C GLY A 247 -3.23 20.65 -21.25
N ILE A 248 -3.84 21.54 -20.45
CA ILE A 248 -5.11 21.28 -19.76
C ILE A 248 -6.11 22.42 -19.96
N VAL A 249 -7.39 22.06 -19.96
CA VAL A 249 -8.51 23.01 -19.97
C VAL A 249 -9.46 22.76 -18.81
N ILE A 250 -9.75 23.81 -18.02
CA ILE A 250 -10.77 23.77 -16.97
C ILE A 250 -11.83 24.83 -17.25
N ASP A 251 -13.09 24.40 -17.40
CA ASP A 251 -14.28 25.22 -17.70
C ASP A 251 -14.10 26.25 -18.86
N GLY A 252 -13.19 25.94 -19.79
CA GLY A 252 -12.88 26.74 -20.98
C GLY A 252 -11.70 27.72 -20.86
N GLN A 253 -10.94 27.67 -19.76
CA GLN A 253 -9.63 28.31 -19.62
C GLN A 253 -8.52 27.31 -20.01
N THR A 254 -7.54 27.70 -20.82
CA THR A 254 -6.47 26.81 -21.32
C THR A 254 -5.09 27.24 -20.82
N VAL A 255 -4.25 26.27 -20.46
CA VAL A 255 -2.81 26.45 -20.17
C VAL A 255 -2.01 25.27 -20.76
N THR A 256 -0.72 25.49 -21.02
CA THR A 256 0.19 24.52 -21.68
C THR A 256 1.59 24.59 -21.07
N GLY A 257 2.22 23.44 -20.84
CA GLY A 257 3.63 23.31 -20.44
C GLY A 257 4.51 22.76 -21.57
N THR A 258 5.77 22.48 -21.24
CA THR A 258 6.77 21.83 -22.10
C THR A 258 7.44 20.72 -21.29
N ILE A 259 7.57 19.54 -21.89
CA ILE A 259 8.32 18.40 -21.33
C ILE A 259 9.67 18.36 -22.07
N THR A 260 10.77 18.04 -21.39
CA THR A 260 12.09 17.95 -22.03
C THR A 260 12.80 16.64 -21.74
N ASP A 261 13.00 15.91 -22.84
CA ASP A 261 13.77 14.69 -23.01
C ASP A 261 15.10 14.66 -22.25
N ASN A 262 15.30 13.60 -21.47
CA ASN A 262 16.49 13.35 -20.66
C ASN A 262 17.31 12.12 -21.13
N ASP A 263 16.92 11.49 -22.25
CA ASP A 263 17.28 10.12 -22.66
C ASP A 263 18.12 10.02 -23.97
N PRO A 264 19.27 10.71 -24.09
CA PRO A 264 20.00 10.82 -25.35
C PRO A 264 20.72 9.53 -25.76
N VAL A 265 20.30 8.96 -26.90
CA VAL A 265 20.85 7.70 -27.45
C VAL A 265 22.37 7.73 -27.60
N THR A 266 23.02 6.73 -27.04
CA THR A 266 24.45 6.41 -27.22
C THR A 266 24.57 5.14 -28.07
N LEU A 267 25.59 5.07 -28.91
CA LEU A 267 25.89 3.91 -29.76
C LEU A 267 27.09 3.13 -29.20
N SER A 268 27.03 1.81 -29.24
CA SER A 268 28.16 0.88 -29.05
C SER A 268 28.30 -0.04 -30.27
N LEU A 269 29.49 -0.58 -30.51
CA LEU A 269 29.75 -1.49 -31.62
C LEU A 269 30.73 -2.57 -31.16
N THR A 270 30.30 -3.83 -31.24
CA THR A 270 31.02 -5.01 -30.74
C THR A 270 31.19 -6.05 -31.86
N GLY A 271 31.83 -7.18 -31.56
CA GLY A 271 32.13 -8.24 -32.51
C GLY A 271 33.37 -7.99 -33.36
N GLY A 272 33.43 -8.60 -34.54
CA GLY A 272 34.61 -8.67 -35.39
C GLY A 272 35.49 -9.88 -35.03
N GLY A 273 36.18 -9.82 -33.89
CA GLY A 273 36.93 -10.94 -33.30
C GLY A 273 38.07 -11.50 -34.15
N GLU A 274 38.49 -12.74 -33.88
CA GLU A 274 39.21 -13.56 -34.87
C GLU A 274 38.21 -14.48 -35.60
N VAL A 275 38.24 -14.48 -36.93
CA VAL A 275 37.37 -15.33 -37.77
C VAL A 275 38.18 -16.05 -38.85
N SER A 276 37.96 -17.36 -38.99
CA SER A 276 38.61 -18.18 -40.04
C SER A 276 38.23 -17.72 -41.46
N GLU A 277 39.13 -17.83 -42.43
CA GLU A 277 38.83 -17.53 -43.86
C GLU A 277 37.68 -18.38 -44.45
N ASP A 278 37.38 -19.55 -43.87
CA ASP A 278 36.22 -20.36 -44.29
C ASP A 278 34.88 -19.83 -43.74
N ALA A 279 34.90 -18.80 -42.88
CA ALA A 279 33.73 -18.07 -42.44
C ALA A 279 33.17 -17.19 -43.57
N VAL A 280 31.83 -17.16 -43.70
CA VAL A 280 31.15 -16.43 -44.79
C VAL A 280 31.15 -14.91 -44.56
N TYR A 281 31.34 -14.47 -43.31
CA TYR A 281 31.33 -13.08 -42.88
C TYR A 281 32.02 -12.92 -41.52
N ALA A 282 32.56 -11.72 -41.26
CA ALA A 282 32.72 -11.22 -39.90
C ALA A 282 31.40 -10.62 -39.43
N GLU A 283 31.07 -10.81 -38.15
CA GLU A 283 29.81 -10.38 -37.54
C GLU A 283 30.09 -9.27 -36.52
N PHE A 284 29.34 -8.16 -36.62
CA PHE A 284 29.41 -7.03 -35.70
C PHE A 284 28.02 -6.68 -35.22
N THR A 285 27.86 -6.37 -33.93
CA THR A 285 26.59 -5.93 -33.36
C THR A 285 26.69 -4.44 -33.07
N LEU A 286 25.81 -3.64 -33.70
CA LEU A 286 25.64 -2.23 -33.39
C LEU A 286 24.49 -2.10 -32.39
N GLU A 287 24.81 -1.64 -31.19
CA GLU A 287 23.86 -1.52 -30.09
C GLU A 287 23.58 -0.05 -29.77
N PHE A 288 22.45 0.18 -29.12
CA PHE A 288 21.90 1.49 -28.78
C PHE A 288 21.59 1.44 -27.27
N SER A 289 22.07 2.42 -26.49
CA SER A 289 21.87 2.45 -25.02
C SER A 289 20.41 2.37 -24.61
N ASN A 290 19.53 2.87 -25.47
CA ASN A 290 18.10 2.96 -25.30
C ASN A 290 17.41 3.08 -26.67
N PRO A 291 16.15 2.63 -26.80
CA PRO A 291 15.34 2.83 -28.00
C PRO A 291 15.04 4.32 -28.26
N SER A 292 14.56 4.61 -29.47
CA SER A 292 14.06 5.95 -29.84
C SER A 292 12.81 5.84 -30.71
N ASP A 293 11.86 6.75 -30.54
CA ASP A 293 10.62 6.79 -31.32
C ASP A 293 10.73 7.62 -32.60
N VAL A 294 11.89 8.29 -32.78
CA VAL A 294 12.27 8.95 -34.04
C VAL A 294 13.30 8.12 -34.83
N PRO A 295 13.04 7.77 -36.12
CA PRO A 295 13.96 6.94 -36.91
C PRO A 295 15.36 7.56 -37.10
N LEU A 296 16.39 6.86 -36.62
CA LEU A 296 17.79 7.29 -36.69
C LEU A 296 18.41 7.02 -38.08
N THR A 297 19.35 7.87 -38.53
CA THR A 297 20.01 7.75 -39.85
C THR A 297 21.52 7.68 -39.67
N LEU A 298 22.10 6.50 -39.91
CA LEU A 298 23.49 6.19 -39.60
C LEU A 298 24.34 5.94 -40.86
N GLN A 299 25.62 6.29 -40.78
CA GLN A 299 26.64 6.10 -41.82
C GLN A 299 27.53 4.92 -41.43
N LEU A 300 27.61 3.90 -42.30
CA LEU A 300 28.53 2.77 -42.19
C LEU A 300 29.78 3.01 -43.03
N GLN A 301 30.97 2.81 -42.45
CA GLN A 301 32.26 2.94 -43.13
C GLN A 301 33.24 1.83 -42.71
N ARG A 302 33.64 0.96 -43.65
CA ARG A 302 34.81 0.08 -43.48
C ARG A 302 36.10 0.91 -43.54
N VAL A 303 37.09 0.56 -42.74
CA VAL A 303 38.44 1.14 -42.75
C VAL A 303 39.45 0.00 -42.81
N ASP A 304 40.12 -0.13 -43.95
CA ASP A 304 41.01 -1.26 -44.25
C ASP A 304 42.32 -1.17 -43.43
N GLY A 305 42.72 -2.25 -42.76
CA GLY A 305 43.92 -2.33 -41.92
C GLY A 305 45.12 -2.88 -42.69
N THR A 306 45.17 -4.20 -42.86
CA THR A 306 46.09 -4.88 -43.80
C THR A 306 45.40 -5.38 -45.08
N THR A 307 44.12 -5.79 -44.95
CA THR A 307 43.21 -6.26 -46.03
C THR A 307 43.11 -5.30 -47.22
N ASP A 308 42.74 -5.80 -48.41
CA ASP A 308 42.33 -4.99 -49.57
C ASP A 308 40.86 -5.22 -50.02
N ASP A 309 40.49 -4.80 -51.23
CA ASP A 309 39.12 -4.89 -51.77
C ASP A 309 38.74 -6.30 -52.29
N ASN A 310 39.68 -7.26 -52.35
CA ASN A 310 39.41 -8.62 -52.86
C ASN A 310 38.82 -9.56 -51.80
N ASP A 311 39.11 -9.29 -50.52
CA ASP A 311 38.95 -10.23 -49.40
C ASP A 311 37.53 -10.15 -48.82
N PHE A 312 36.72 -9.21 -49.35
CA PHE A 312 35.35 -8.92 -48.95
C PHE A 312 34.35 -9.14 -50.09
N THR A 313 33.14 -9.57 -49.74
CA THR A 313 32.05 -9.83 -50.70
C THR A 313 30.95 -8.77 -50.65
N THR A 314 30.03 -8.82 -49.70
CA THR A 314 28.93 -7.84 -49.58
C THR A 314 28.53 -7.68 -48.12
N THR A 315 28.60 -6.46 -47.62
CA THR A 315 28.05 -6.09 -46.31
C THR A 315 26.53 -6.11 -46.34
N THR A 316 25.92 -6.71 -45.32
CA THR A 316 24.47 -6.65 -45.04
C THR A 316 24.24 -6.11 -43.63
N ALA A 317 23.11 -5.43 -43.45
CA ALA A 317 22.66 -5.00 -42.12
C ALA A 317 21.23 -5.51 -41.91
N SER A 318 20.90 -5.97 -40.71
CA SER A 318 19.59 -6.49 -40.32
C SER A 318 19.30 -6.18 -38.86
N TYR A 319 18.04 -6.19 -38.46
CA TYR A 319 17.63 -6.16 -37.04
C TYR A 319 16.56 -7.22 -36.83
N ASN A 320 16.45 -7.80 -35.63
CA ASN A 320 15.38 -8.75 -35.34
C ASN A 320 14.10 -8.00 -34.94
N ASN A 321 12.94 -8.41 -35.45
CA ASN A 321 11.65 -7.79 -35.11
C ASN A 321 10.87 -8.52 -34.00
N GLY A 322 11.54 -9.40 -33.24
CA GLY A 322 10.93 -10.34 -32.30
C GLY A 322 10.36 -11.61 -32.94
N THR A 323 10.39 -11.74 -34.29
CA THR A 323 9.89 -12.93 -35.00
C THR A 323 10.68 -13.34 -36.25
N GLU A 324 11.31 -12.40 -36.95
CA GLU A 324 12.21 -12.64 -38.10
C GLU A 324 13.21 -11.49 -38.27
N ASP A 325 14.36 -11.79 -38.86
CA ASP A 325 15.39 -10.80 -39.19
C ASP A 325 14.94 -9.95 -40.39
N VAL A 326 15.10 -8.63 -40.30
CA VAL A 326 14.64 -7.68 -41.31
C VAL A 326 15.83 -6.95 -41.95
N ASP A 327 16.08 -7.23 -43.23
CA ASP A 327 17.09 -6.54 -44.05
C ASP A 327 16.94 -5.01 -44.00
N ILE A 328 17.94 -4.29 -43.49
CA ILE A 328 18.03 -2.82 -43.58
C ILE A 328 18.73 -2.43 -44.90
N PRO A 329 18.08 -1.68 -45.82
CA PRO A 329 18.70 -1.35 -47.10
C PRO A 329 19.85 -0.35 -46.97
N ILE A 330 21.10 -0.83 -47.08
CA ILE A 330 22.29 0.04 -47.15
C ILE A 330 22.30 0.80 -48.49
N ILE A 331 22.18 2.13 -48.45
CA ILE A 331 22.15 2.99 -49.65
C ILE A 331 23.33 3.96 -49.63
N GLY A 332 24.44 3.55 -50.25
CA GLY A 332 25.61 4.41 -50.44
C GLY A 332 26.47 4.62 -49.19
N GLY A 333 26.28 3.78 -48.16
CA GLY A 333 26.87 3.91 -46.83
C GLY A 333 25.81 4.19 -45.75
N GLU A 334 24.67 4.76 -46.13
CA GLU A 334 23.59 5.11 -45.19
C GLU A 334 22.67 3.91 -44.90
N ILE A 335 22.34 3.73 -43.62
CA ILE A 335 21.18 2.95 -43.14
C ILE A 335 20.20 3.89 -42.44
N VAL A 336 18.91 3.51 -42.43
CA VAL A 336 17.88 4.19 -41.63
C VAL A 336 17.28 3.14 -40.70
N VAL A 337 17.52 3.33 -39.42
CA VAL A 337 17.08 2.44 -38.34
C VAL A 337 15.65 2.85 -37.96
N PRO A 338 14.67 1.92 -37.96
CA PRO A 338 13.31 2.23 -37.52
C PRO A 338 13.24 2.67 -36.06
N ALA A 339 12.16 3.37 -35.72
CA ALA A 339 11.81 3.64 -34.34
C ALA A 339 11.64 2.34 -33.53
N GLY A 340 12.05 2.35 -32.26
CA GLY A 340 11.96 1.23 -31.33
C GLY A 340 12.97 0.09 -31.55
N VAL A 341 14.02 0.28 -32.35
CA VAL A 341 15.06 -0.72 -32.59
C VAL A 341 16.30 -0.41 -31.73
N THR A 342 16.78 -1.41 -31.00
CA THR A 342 17.87 -1.36 -30.01
C THR A 342 19.20 -1.95 -30.48
N ASP A 343 19.18 -2.65 -31.61
CA ASP A 343 20.26 -3.49 -32.11
C ASP A 343 20.23 -3.57 -33.65
N VAL A 344 21.40 -3.72 -34.28
CA VAL A 344 21.56 -4.00 -35.70
C VAL A 344 22.75 -4.95 -35.92
N ASP A 345 22.47 -6.16 -36.38
CA ASP A 345 23.45 -7.08 -36.96
C ASP A 345 24.08 -6.43 -38.21
N ILE A 346 25.41 -6.34 -38.26
CA ILE A 346 26.17 -5.92 -39.44
C ILE A 346 27.15 -7.02 -39.83
N ARG A 347 26.78 -7.81 -40.84
CA ARG A 347 27.61 -8.88 -41.39
C ARG A 347 28.49 -8.33 -42.52
N VAL A 348 29.80 -8.31 -42.33
CA VAL A 348 30.79 -7.94 -43.33
C VAL A 348 31.27 -9.22 -44.03
N GLY A 349 30.68 -9.53 -45.19
CA GLY A 349 30.99 -10.76 -45.94
C GLY A 349 32.47 -10.87 -46.35
N ILE A 350 33.08 -12.04 -46.09
CA ILE A 350 34.48 -12.42 -46.37
C ILE A 350 34.54 -13.24 -47.69
N ASN A 351 35.74 -13.44 -48.25
CA ASN A 351 36.00 -14.26 -49.44
C ASN A 351 37.11 -15.31 -49.21
N ASP A 352 36.72 -16.56 -48.92
CA ASP A 352 37.52 -17.80 -49.00
C ASP A 352 38.42 -17.88 -50.28
N ASP A 353 39.73 -18.10 -50.10
CA ASP A 353 40.76 -18.26 -51.15
C ASP A 353 41.70 -19.48 -50.85
N ASP A 354 42.33 -20.04 -51.89
CA ASP A 354 43.23 -21.22 -51.81
C ASP A 354 44.66 -20.82 -51.32
N GLN A 355 44.88 -19.60 -50.81
CA GLN A 355 46.22 -18.99 -50.61
C GLN A 355 46.51 -18.58 -49.16
N TYR A 356 47.57 -19.18 -48.59
CA TYR A 356 48.14 -18.74 -47.30
C TYR A 356 48.80 -17.36 -47.44
N GLU A 357 48.16 -16.30 -46.98
CA GLU A 357 48.59 -14.89 -47.08
C GLU A 357 48.99 -14.27 -45.71
N LEU A 358 48.72 -14.97 -44.58
CA LEU A 358 48.81 -14.57 -43.16
C LEU A 358 47.57 -13.83 -42.62
N ASP A 359 47.42 -13.84 -41.29
CA ASP A 359 46.29 -13.23 -40.57
C ASP A 359 46.19 -11.71 -40.82
N GLU A 360 45.01 -11.22 -41.18
CA GLU A 360 44.77 -9.87 -41.72
C GLU A 360 43.69 -9.08 -40.96
N THR A 361 43.78 -7.74 -40.91
CA THR A 361 42.85 -6.93 -40.07
C THR A 361 42.13 -5.79 -40.79
N PHE A 362 40.93 -5.45 -40.29
CA PHE A 362 40.14 -4.27 -40.68
C PHE A 362 39.27 -3.72 -39.52
N GLU A 363 38.79 -2.49 -39.67
CA GLU A 363 37.84 -1.84 -38.76
C GLU A 363 36.49 -1.56 -39.45
N LEU A 364 35.40 -1.62 -38.69
CA LEU A 364 34.08 -1.08 -39.05
C LEU A 364 33.79 0.18 -38.22
N LYS A 365 33.25 1.23 -38.84
CA LYS A 365 32.84 2.48 -38.18
C LYS A 365 31.36 2.81 -38.44
N VAL A 366 30.66 3.28 -37.40
CA VAL A 366 29.27 3.77 -37.46
C VAL A 366 29.17 5.21 -36.92
N SER A 367 28.36 6.09 -37.51
CA SER A 367 28.16 7.49 -37.03
C SER A 367 26.82 8.11 -37.44
N GLU A 368 26.33 9.08 -36.65
CA GLU A 368 25.09 9.87 -36.88
C GLU A 368 25.46 11.31 -37.34
N SER A 369 24.54 12.08 -37.95
CA SER A 369 24.82 13.42 -38.51
C SER A 369 23.82 14.55 -38.21
N ALA A 370 22.68 14.26 -37.60
CA ALA A 370 21.69 15.24 -37.12
C ALA A 370 21.99 15.74 -35.70
N ALA A 371 22.87 15.05 -34.96
CA ALA A 371 23.14 15.19 -33.54
C ALA A 371 21.97 14.74 -32.64
N LEU A 372 21.39 13.57 -32.98
CA LEU A 372 20.41 12.86 -32.15
C LEU A 372 21.06 11.81 -31.24
N THR A 373 22.34 11.46 -31.47
CA THR A 373 23.11 10.57 -30.58
C THR A 373 24.28 11.29 -29.92
N THR A 374 24.68 10.83 -28.74
CA THR A 374 25.79 11.40 -27.94
C THR A 374 27.13 11.33 -28.67
N ASN A 375 27.45 10.21 -29.32
CA ASN A 375 28.67 10.03 -30.11
C ASN A 375 28.59 10.78 -31.46
N GLY A 376 27.37 10.98 -32.00
CA GLY A 376 27.08 11.76 -33.20
C GLY A 376 28.02 11.48 -34.39
N VAL A 377 28.60 12.55 -34.93
CA VAL A 377 29.55 12.51 -36.06
C VAL A 377 30.94 11.97 -35.70
N THR A 378 31.22 11.76 -34.41
CA THR A 378 32.46 11.09 -33.97
C THR A 378 32.32 9.59 -34.20
N GLY A 379 31.18 9.02 -33.78
CA GLY A 379 30.82 7.62 -34.00
C GLY A 379 31.71 6.59 -33.28
N VAL A 380 31.34 5.31 -33.40
CA VAL A 380 32.00 4.15 -32.76
C VAL A 380 32.71 3.25 -33.77
N THR A 381 33.63 2.41 -33.29
CA THR A 381 34.49 1.52 -34.09
C THR A 381 34.77 0.19 -33.40
N ALA A 382 34.84 -0.88 -34.20
CA ALA A 382 35.25 -2.23 -33.79
C ALA A 382 36.16 -2.84 -34.86
N SER A 383 37.00 -3.81 -34.49
CA SER A 383 38.00 -4.43 -35.36
C SER A 383 37.81 -5.94 -35.49
N ALA A 384 38.21 -6.50 -36.64
CA ALA A 384 38.28 -7.94 -36.86
C ALA A 384 39.67 -8.35 -37.40
N THR A 385 40.05 -9.58 -37.07
CA THR A 385 41.17 -10.33 -37.65
C THR A 385 40.61 -11.51 -38.45
N ILE A 386 41.10 -11.72 -39.66
CA ILE A 386 40.79 -12.88 -40.50
C ILE A 386 41.98 -13.84 -40.38
N SER A 387 41.74 -15.07 -39.93
CA SER A 387 42.77 -16.07 -39.59
C SER A 387 42.85 -17.18 -40.64
N ASP A 388 44.07 -17.52 -41.06
CA ASP A 388 44.39 -18.23 -42.32
C ASP A 388 44.40 -19.78 -42.17
N ASP A 389 43.37 -20.46 -42.72
CA ASP A 389 43.24 -21.94 -42.82
C ASP A 389 44.18 -22.55 -43.89
N GLY A 390 44.79 -21.70 -44.72
CA GLY A 390 45.44 -21.99 -45.98
C GLY A 390 46.50 -23.09 -45.95
N GLN A 391 46.39 -24.01 -46.92
CA GLN A 391 47.20 -25.23 -46.89
C GLN A 391 48.69 -25.02 -47.21
N ILE A 392 49.54 -25.05 -46.17
CA ILE A 392 50.99 -25.27 -46.32
C ILE A 392 51.29 -26.75 -46.71
N GLY A 393 50.91 -27.13 -47.93
CA GLY A 393 51.43 -28.30 -48.63
C GLY A 393 50.60 -29.59 -48.56
N GLY A 394 49.34 -29.54 -48.13
CA GLY A 394 48.35 -30.61 -48.38
C GLY A 394 48.47 -31.87 -47.51
N ASN A 395 48.54 -31.70 -46.19
CA ASN A 395 48.12 -32.72 -45.21
C ASN A 395 46.97 -32.13 -44.38
N GLN A 396 46.13 -32.99 -43.78
CA GLN A 396 45.06 -32.53 -42.89
C GLN A 396 45.52 -32.56 -41.42
N GLY A 397 45.20 -31.50 -40.68
CA GLY A 397 45.14 -31.48 -39.23
C GLY A 397 43.78 -31.93 -38.70
N GLY A 398 43.61 -31.90 -37.39
CA GLY A 398 42.42 -32.35 -36.64
C GLY A 398 42.86 -33.00 -35.33
N ASP A 399 42.33 -32.53 -34.21
CA ASP A 399 42.86 -32.85 -32.88
C ASP A 399 42.26 -34.10 -32.22
N ASN A 400 42.73 -34.46 -31.02
CA ASN A 400 42.37 -35.72 -30.35
C ASN A 400 42.48 -35.74 -28.80
N ASP A 401 42.24 -34.63 -28.12
CA ASP A 401 42.07 -34.60 -26.66
C ASP A 401 40.81 -35.36 -26.20
N ASN A 402 40.72 -35.53 -24.88
CA ASN A 402 39.53 -35.87 -24.09
C ASN A 402 39.88 -35.32 -22.71
N GLN A 403 39.32 -34.16 -22.36
CA GLN A 403 39.45 -33.59 -21.03
C GLN A 403 38.21 -33.96 -20.19
N ALA A 404 38.28 -33.76 -18.88
CA ALA A 404 37.08 -33.88 -18.05
C ALA A 404 36.31 -32.56 -18.16
N PRO A 405 34.98 -32.56 -18.40
CA PRO A 405 34.21 -31.34 -18.47
C PRO A 405 34.25 -30.61 -17.13
N THR A 406 34.39 -29.29 -17.17
CA THR A 406 34.20 -28.42 -16.00
C THR A 406 32.80 -27.84 -16.02
N ILE A 407 32.20 -27.69 -14.84
CA ILE A 407 30.98 -26.94 -14.64
C ILE A 407 31.27 -25.81 -13.67
N ASP A 408 30.96 -24.60 -14.05
CA ASP A 408 30.80 -23.51 -13.11
C ASP A 408 29.31 -23.19 -12.90
N LEU A 409 28.96 -22.52 -11.79
CA LEU A 409 27.58 -22.18 -11.43
C LEU A 409 27.33 -20.68 -11.20
N ASP A 410 28.37 -19.85 -11.07
CA ASP A 410 28.28 -18.41 -10.79
C ASP A 410 28.82 -17.51 -11.92
N GLY A 411 29.25 -18.09 -13.05
CA GLY A 411 29.47 -17.38 -14.32
C GLY A 411 30.87 -16.79 -14.49
N GLU A 412 31.57 -16.61 -13.38
CA GLU A 412 32.93 -16.06 -13.27
C GLU A 412 33.95 -16.99 -13.95
N ASP A 413 34.53 -16.64 -15.11
CA ASP A 413 35.52 -17.51 -15.80
C ASP A 413 36.95 -17.42 -15.23
N PHE A 414 37.33 -16.42 -14.42
CA PHE A 414 38.74 -16.22 -13.97
C PHE A 414 38.96 -15.74 -12.51
N GLU A 415 39.85 -16.41 -11.77
CA GLU A 415 40.40 -15.93 -10.48
C GLU A 415 41.65 -15.04 -10.66
N VAL A 416 41.75 -13.92 -9.93
CA VAL A 416 42.95 -13.07 -9.84
C VAL A 416 43.77 -13.41 -8.58
N ILE A 417 44.87 -14.16 -8.73
CA ILE A 417 45.58 -14.81 -7.61
C ILE A 417 46.95 -14.19 -7.29
N PHE A 418 47.26 -13.94 -6.01
CA PHE A 418 48.56 -13.42 -5.54
C PHE A 418 49.63 -14.51 -5.30
N GLU A 419 50.80 -14.41 -5.93
CA GLU A 419 51.89 -15.42 -5.92
C GLU A 419 53.30 -14.84 -5.56
N SER A 420 53.38 -13.63 -4.97
CA SER A 420 54.66 -12.90 -4.80
C SER A 420 55.74 -13.61 -3.97
N GLN A 421 57.01 -13.50 -4.44
CA GLN A 421 58.20 -13.96 -3.73
C GLN A 421 59.32 -12.93 -3.55
N SER A 422 59.05 -11.61 -3.40
CA SER A 422 59.92 -10.69 -2.59
C SER A 422 59.45 -9.23 -2.37
N ALA A 423 58.27 -8.80 -2.86
CA ALA A 423 57.69 -7.44 -2.73
C ALA A 423 58.38 -6.46 -1.74
N GLY A 424 59.20 -5.55 -2.25
CA GLY A 424 60.02 -4.67 -1.42
C GLY A 424 59.28 -3.48 -0.78
N TYR A 425 58.28 -2.91 -1.47
CA TYR A 425 57.77 -1.53 -1.24
C TYR A 425 56.23 -1.46 -1.26
N SER A 426 55.67 -0.25 -1.27
CA SER A 426 54.33 0.05 -0.72
C SER A 426 53.29 0.28 -1.82
N ASN A 427 53.09 -0.70 -2.68
CA ASN A 427 52.44 -0.47 -3.97
C ASN A 427 50.91 -0.56 -3.89
N VAL A 428 50.23 0.20 -4.76
CA VAL A 428 48.82 -0.03 -5.09
C VAL A 428 48.79 -0.78 -6.41
N PHE A 429 48.00 -1.85 -6.49
CA PHE A 429 47.77 -2.62 -7.72
C PHE A 429 46.27 -2.85 -7.90
N GLY A 430 45.82 -2.89 -9.16
CA GLY A 430 44.42 -3.06 -9.50
C GLY A 430 44.20 -3.32 -10.99
N TYR A 431 42.94 -3.49 -11.37
CA TYR A 431 42.51 -3.58 -12.77
C TYR A 431 41.63 -2.38 -13.15
N TYR A 432 41.39 -2.22 -14.44
CA TYR A 432 40.53 -1.21 -15.04
C TYR A 432 39.98 -1.74 -16.36
N MET A 433 38.79 -1.29 -16.76
CA MET A 433 38.22 -1.68 -18.05
C MET A 433 38.75 -0.76 -19.16
N VAL A 434 38.90 -1.27 -20.39
CA VAL A 434 39.14 -0.43 -21.58
C VAL A 434 37.94 -0.44 -22.51
N ASP A 435 37.54 0.72 -23.01
CA ASP A 435 36.58 0.76 -24.12
C ASP A 435 37.23 0.26 -25.43
N GLY A 436 36.40 0.01 -26.46
CA GLY A 436 36.86 -0.36 -27.81
C GLY A 436 37.66 0.74 -28.55
N GLN A 437 38.11 1.78 -27.85
CA GLN A 437 39.05 2.80 -28.33
C GLN A 437 40.32 2.89 -27.44
N GLY A 438 40.43 2.02 -26.42
CA GLY A 438 41.56 1.96 -25.49
C GLY A 438 41.53 3.03 -24.39
N ASN A 439 40.38 3.70 -24.15
CA ASN A 439 40.25 4.62 -23.03
C ASN A 439 39.98 3.83 -21.74
N PRO A 440 40.70 4.12 -20.65
CA PRO A 440 40.54 3.41 -19.38
C PRO A 440 39.37 3.94 -18.54
N SER A 441 38.54 3.05 -18.01
CA SER A 441 37.45 3.34 -17.06
C SER A 441 37.53 2.44 -15.81
N ASP A 442 36.71 2.76 -14.80
CA ASP A 442 36.39 1.87 -13.67
C ASP A 442 37.58 1.18 -12.96
N PRO A 443 38.57 1.95 -12.46
CA PRO A 443 39.76 1.40 -11.80
C PRO A 443 39.45 0.80 -10.41
N VAL A 444 39.48 -0.54 -10.32
CA VAL A 444 39.30 -1.33 -9.09
C VAL A 444 40.66 -1.62 -8.44
N VAL A 445 40.82 -1.30 -7.15
CA VAL A 445 42.05 -1.58 -6.37
C VAL A 445 41.97 -2.97 -5.74
N LEU A 446 42.96 -3.82 -6.03
CA LEU A 446 43.08 -5.17 -5.48
C LEU A 446 44.12 -5.30 -4.36
N ILE A 447 45.14 -4.43 -4.33
CA ILE A 447 46.21 -4.44 -3.32
C ILE A 447 46.53 -3.01 -2.90
N GLN A 448 46.62 -2.76 -1.58
CA GLN A 448 46.85 -1.44 -1.01
C GLN A 448 47.51 -1.50 0.38
N ASP A 449 48.70 -2.12 0.51
CA ASP A 449 49.44 -2.23 1.79
C ASP A 449 50.94 -1.92 1.67
N SER A 450 51.52 -1.38 2.74
CA SER A 450 52.93 -1.01 2.82
C SER A 450 53.86 -2.08 3.41
N LYS A 451 53.37 -3.15 4.07
CA LYS A 451 54.10 -4.44 4.24
C LYS A 451 53.35 -5.58 4.95
N SER A 452 53.31 -6.72 4.24
CA SER A 452 53.34 -8.09 4.80
C SER A 452 52.04 -8.59 5.47
N GLY A 453 50.91 -8.54 4.75
CA GLY A 453 49.66 -9.21 5.11
C GLY A 453 49.25 -10.42 4.24
N ILE A 454 49.15 -10.20 2.92
CA ILE A 454 48.58 -11.16 1.95
C ILE A 454 49.38 -12.47 1.91
N ALA A 455 48.68 -13.61 1.82
CA ALA A 455 49.29 -14.93 1.73
C ALA A 455 49.52 -15.34 0.27
N ASN A 456 50.53 -16.18 0.04
CA ASN A 456 50.73 -16.81 -1.26
C ASN A 456 49.52 -17.71 -1.58
N GLN A 457 48.99 -17.59 -2.80
CA GLN A 457 47.72 -18.19 -3.26
C GLN A 457 46.46 -17.61 -2.56
N THR A 458 46.40 -16.29 -2.45
CA THR A 458 45.17 -15.56 -2.08
C THR A 458 44.51 -15.03 -3.34
N VAL A 459 43.23 -15.36 -3.57
CA VAL A 459 42.39 -14.71 -4.59
C VAL A 459 42.11 -13.27 -4.14
N LEU A 460 42.14 -12.33 -5.09
CA LEU A 460 41.98 -10.90 -4.87
C LEU A 460 40.66 -10.35 -5.47
N ALA A 461 40.20 -10.99 -6.55
CA ALA A 461 38.91 -10.82 -7.21
C ALA A 461 38.66 -12.05 -8.10
N GLU A 462 37.39 -12.33 -8.39
CA GLU A 462 36.94 -13.09 -9.55
C GLU A 462 36.64 -12.10 -10.73
N LEU A 463 36.52 -12.63 -11.97
CA LEU A 463 36.18 -11.91 -13.21
C LEU A 463 35.43 -12.81 -14.22
N ASP A 464 34.24 -12.38 -14.66
CA ASP A 464 33.43 -12.96 -15.77
C ASP A 464 34.22 -13.22 -17.05
N SER A 465 35.18 -12.35 -17.37
CA SER A 465 36.04 -12.45 -18.55
C SER A 465 37.33 -11.64 -18.37
N LEU A 466 38.33 -11.91 -19.20
CA LEU A 466 39.51 -11.06 -19.36
C LEU A 466 39.39 -10.09 -20.54
N ASP A 467 38.31 -10.16 -21.33
CA ASP A 467 38.05 -9.23 -22.42
C ASP A 467 37.96 -7.80 -21.89
N ASN A 468 38.76 -6.90 -22.47
CA ASN A 468 38.87 -5.51 -22.08
C ASN A 468 39.35 -5.26 -20.63
N VAL A 469 39.87 -6.26 -19.92
CA VAL A 469 40.46 -6.08 -18.58
C VAL A 469 41.95 -5.78 -18.68
N GLU A 470 42.37 -4.62 -18.17
CA GLU A 470 43.76 -4.18 -18.13
C GLU A 470 44.20 -3.78 -16.71
N PHE A 471 45.51 -3.72 -16.45
CA PHE A 471 46.05 -3.64 -15.08
C PHE A 471 46.91 -2.40 -14.81
N PHE A 472 46.84 -1.85 -13.58
CA PHE A 472 47.60 -0.67 -13.16
C PHE A 472 48.45 -0.89 -11.91
N LEU A 473 49.54 -0.14 -11.80
CA LEU A 473 50.41 -0.07 -10.62
C LEU A 473 50.68 1.38 -10.22
N ILE A 474 50.47 1.73 -8.95
CA ILE A 474 50.99 2.97 -8.35
C ILE A 474 52.15 2.60 -7.42
N ALA A 475 53.38 2.87 -7.87
CA ALA A 475 54.61 2.51 -7.15
C ALA A 475 54.80 3.36 -5.87
N ASP A 476 55.10 2.71 -4.74
CA ASP A 476 55.10 3.27 -3.36
C ASP A 476 53.81 4.08 -3.01
N GLY A 477 52.71 3.82 -3.73
CA GLY A 477 51.47 4.60 -3.69
C GLY A 477 50.59 4.42 -2.46
N ALA A 478 50.72 3.33 -1.69
CA ALA A 478 49.81 2.98 -0.59
C ALA A 478 49.92 3.92 0.63
N ASP A 479 51.09 4.53 0.87
CA ASP A 479 51.25 5.57 1.91
C ASP A 479 50.61 6.92 1.48
N ASN A 480 50.21 7.07 0.22
CA ASN A 480 49.64 8.29 -0.39
C ASN A 480 48.19 8.12 -0.89
N THR A 481 47.74 6.88 -1.06
CA THR A 481 46.40 6.47 -1.52
C THR A 481 45.70 5.79 -0.34
N PRO A 482 44.85 6.48 0.43
CA PRO A 482 44.15 5.88 1.56
C PRO A 482 43.02 4.92 1.13
N GLU A 483 42.56 4.09 2.06
CA GLU A 483 41.47 3.11 1.89
C GLU A 483 40.13 3.74 1.45
N ASP A 484 39.93 5.04 1.69
CA ASP A 484 38.78 5.86 1.24
C ASP A 484 39.07 6.69 -0.02
N ALA A 485 40.12 6.37 -0.77
CA ALA A 485 40.47 7.08 -1.99
C ALA A 485 39.54 6.74 -3.16
N THR A 486 39.04 7.77 -3.85
CA THR A 486 38.40 7.61 -5.15
C THR A 486 39.45 7.54 -6.26
N LEU A 487 39.44 6.48 -7.05
CA LEU A 487 40.23 6.37 -8.28
C LEU A 487 39.34 6.68 -9.49
N SER A 488 39.93 7.25 -10.53
CA SER A 488 39.26 7.65 -11.78
C SER A 488 40.31 7.99 -12.83
N PHE A 489 40.01 7.86 -14.11
CA PHE A 489 40.89 8.38 -15.18
C PHE A 489 40.42 9.77 -15.62
N ASN A 490 41.34 10.58 -16.14
CA ASN A 490 40.99 11.83 -16.83
C ASN A 490 40.82 11.62 -18.34
N ASP A 491 40.28 12.61 -19.04
CA ASP A 491 40.18 12.68 -20.51
C ASP A 491 41.56 12.76 -21.24
N GLN A 492 42.65 12.36 -20.59
CA GLN A 492 43.98 12.12 -21.14
C GLN A 492 44.51 10.69 -20.83
N GLY A 493 43.72 9.83 -20.20
CA GLY A 493 44.10 8.46 -19.80
C GLY A 493 45.00 8.39 -18.55
N GLU A 494 45.21 9.50 -17.84
CA GLU A 494 46.02 9.52 -16.61
C GLU A 494 45.14 9.13 -15.41
N LEU A 495 45.54 8.09 -14.67
CA LEU A 495 44.90 7.70 -13.42
C LEU A 495 45.04 8.81 -12.36
N LEU A 496 43.93 9.18 -11.75
CA LEU A 496 43.80 10.16 -10.67
C LEU A 496 43.50 9.45 -9.34
N VAL A 497 44.09 9.96 -8.26
CA VAL A 497 43.74 9.61 -6.88
C VAL A 497 43.07 10.83 -6.24
N ASN A 498 41.83 10.67 -5.78
CA ASN A 498 40.97 11.75 -5.28
C ASN A 498 40.88 12.95 -6.24
N GLY A 499 40.72 12.66 -7.54
CA GLY A 499 40.61 13.65 -8.61
C GLY A 499 41.89 14.47 -8.86
N GLN A 500 43.06 14.02 -8.41
CA GLN A 500 44.36 14.64 -8.66
C GLN A 500 45.36 13.61 -9.19
N THR A 501 46.23 14.00 -10.12
CA THR A 501 47.34 13.15 -10.59
C THR A 501 48.25 12.77 -9.41
N PRO A 502 48.56 11.49 -9.19
CA PRO A 502 49.43 11.04 -8.10
C PRO A 502 50.81 11.71 -8.10
N THR A 503 51.44 11.81 -6.92
CA THR A 503 52.82 12.32 -6.80
C THR A 503 53.88 11.26 -7.11
N GLU A 504 53.52 10.00 -6.96
CA GLU A 504 54.35 8.83 -7.28
C GLU A 504 53.98 8.27 -8.67
N PRO A 505 54.83 7.44 -9.30
CA PRO A 505 54.59 6.94 -10.64
C PRO A 505 53.38 6.01 -10.71
N VAL A 506 52.50 6.25 -11.68
CA VAL A 506 51.55 5.28 -12.20
C VAL A 506 52.16 4.59 -13.42
N PHE A 507 51.95 3.29 -13.56
CA PHE A 507 52.22 2.52 -14.77
C PHE A 507 50.98 1.72 -15.14
N LEU A 508 50.65 1.67 -16.43
CA LEU A 508 49.64 0.78 -16.98
C LEU A 508 50.30 -0.40 -17.67
N SER A 509 49.61 -1.54 -17.70
CA SER A 509 49.85 -2.71 -18.54
C SER A 509 49.97 -2.36 -20.03
N THR A 510 49.08 -1.47 -20.50
CA THR A 510 49.05 -0.89 -21.86
C THR A 510 50.21 0.07 -22.17
N ASP A 511 50.92 0.61 -21.17
CA ASP A 511 52.10 1.45 -21.42
C ASP A 511 53.22 0.61 -22.08
N SER A 512 54.00 1.23 -22.97
CA SER A 512 55.24 0.64 -23.51
C SER A 512 56.39 0.65 -22.47
N SER A 513 56.10 0.19 -21.26
CA SER A 513 56.96 0.24 -20.07
C SER A 513 57.90 -0.97 -19.99
N GLU A 514 58.91 -0.92 -19.11
CA GLU A 514 59.70 -2.09 -18.71
C GLU A 514 59.17 -2.68 -17.38
N GLN A 515 57.92 -2.34 -17.00
CA GLN A 515 57.38 -2.62 -15.66
C GLN A 515 56.40 -3.78 -15.63
N PHE A 516 55.57 -3.96 -16.66
CA PHE A 516 54.71 -5.14 -16.80
C PHE A 516 55.35 -6.16 -17.74
N ASN A 517 55.25 -7.44 -17.37
CA ASN A 517 55.61 -8.57 -18.21
C ASN A 517 54.54 -9.67 -18.01
N VAL A 518 53.55 -9.66 -18.89
CA VAL A 518 52.47 -10.65 -18.96
C VAL A 518 52.98 -11.91 -19.67
N ILE A 519 52.70 -13.08 -19.10
CA ILE A 519 53.09 -14.39 -19.64
C ILE A 519 51.85 -15.30 -19.68
N ASP A 520 51.29 -15.53 -20.86
CA ASP A 520 50.48 -16.72 -21.11
C ASP A 520 51.37 -17.97 -20.97
N ASN A 521 50.93 -18.94 -20.17
CA ASN A 521 51.65 -20.19 -19.93
C ASN A 521 51.23 -21.33 -20.88
N GLY A 522 50.21 -21.13 -21.72
CA GLY A 522 49.69 -22.10 -22.67
C GLY A 522 48.78 -23.17 -22.02
N ASN A 523 48.11 -22.80 -20.92
CA ASN A 523 47.18 -23.65 -20.17
C ASN A 523 46.03 -22.83 -19.52
N GLY A 524 45.66 -21.71 -20.14
CA GLY A 524 44.70 -20.73 -19.61
C GLY A 524 45.27 -19.79 -18.53
N GLU A 525 46.28 -20.22 -17.76
CA GLU A 525 46.92 -19.39 -16.74
C GLU A 525 47.80 -18.27 -17.33
N THR A 526 47.45 -17.02 -17.06
CA THR A 526 48.23 -15.83 -17.44
C THR A 526 48.92 -15.21 -16.22
N GLU A 527 50.25 -15.22 -16.19
CA GLU A 527 51.07 -14.69 -15.10
C GLU A 527 51.49 -13.23 -15.40
N ILE A 528 50.93 -12.28 -14.66
CA ILE A 528 51.32 -10.87 -14.69
C ILE A 528 52.47 -10.66 -13.71
N ARG A 529 53.69 -10.44 -14.23
CA ARG A 529 54.88 -10.13 -13.44
C ARG A 529 55.23 -8.66 -13.51
N ILE A 530 55.56 -8.06 -12.37
CA ILE A 530 55.70 -6.60 -12.23
C ILE A 530 57.00 -6.22 -11.51
N GLU A 531 57.69 -5.19 -12.03
CA GLU A 531 58.91 -4.58 -11.47
C GLU A 531 58.63 -3.20 -10.86
N ASP A 532 59.22 -2.90 -9.69
CA ASP A 532 59.16 -1.57 -9.06
C ASP A 532 60.44 -0.75 -9.34
N ILE A 533 60.34 0.33 -10.14
CA ILE A 533 61.50 1.17 -10.48
C ILE A 533 61.77 2.22 -9.39
N VAL A 534 62.63 1.85 -8.44
CA VAL A 534 63.47 2.84 -7.74
C VAL A 534 64.42 3.49 -8.75
N LEU A 535 64.35 4.83 -8.85
CA LEU A 535 65.10 5.68 -9.81
C LEU A 535 66.64 5.48 -9.83
N GLY A 536 67.13 4.42 -10.47
CA GLY A 536 68.54 4.27 -10.84
C GLY A 536 69.09 2.86 -11.03
N ASP A 537 68.47 1.82 -10.44
CA ASP A 537 68.94 0.43 -10.50
C ASP A 537 67.72 -0.51 -10.65
N SER A 538 67.47 -1.01 -11.86
CA SER A 538 66.54 -2.14 -12.14
C SER A 538 67.37 -3.38 -12.47
N ASP A 539 67.05 -4.53 -11.88
CA ASP A 539 67.72 -5.82 -12.10
C ASP A 539 67.14 -6.61 -13.28
N GLN A 540 65.90 -6.33 -13.68
CA GLN A 540 65.14 -6.99 -14.76
C GLN A 540 64.92 -8.49 -14.47
N ASP A 541 64.39 -8.83 -13.29
CA ASP A 541 64.04 -10.20 -12.90
C ASP A 541 62.59 -10.43 -12.41
N PHE A 542 61.72 -9.42 -12.54
CA PHE A 542 60.24 -9.50 -12.59
C PHE A 542 59.63 -10.41 -11.51
N ASN A 543 59.89 -10.08 -10.23
CA ASN A 543 59.39 -10.82 -9.07
C ASN A 543 58.99 -9.98 -7.83
N ASP A 544 58.98 -8.64 -7.90
CA ASP A 544 58.46 -7.81 -6.81
C ASP A 544 56.98 -8.14 -6.56
N LEU A 545 56.14 -8.01 -7.59
CA LEU A 545 54.75 -8.43 -7.58
C LEU A 545 54.50 -9.45 -8.69
N VAL A 546 53.82 -10.54 -8.34
CA VAL A 546 53.43 -11.62 -9.25
C VAL A 546 51.96 -11.93 -8.98
N ILE A 547 51.15 -11.81 -10.01
CA ILE A 547 49.73 -12.16 -10.05
C ILE A 547 49.54 -13.24 -11.10
N THR A 548 48.69 -14.21 -10.83
CA THR A 548 48.26 -15.23 -11.80
C THR A 548 46.77 -15.08 -12.00
N LEU A 549 46.36 -14.73 -13.22
CA LEU A 549 45.01 -14.95 -13.71
C LEU A 549 44.87 -16.44 -14.01
N ARG A 550 43.88 -17.12 -13.44
CA ARG A 550 43.64 -18.56 -13.63
C ARG A 550 42.17 -18.80 -13.96
N PRO A 551 41.84 -19.59 -15.00
CA PRO A 551 40.46 -19.99 -15.22
C PRO A 551 39.85 -20.68 -14.01
N THR A 552 38.60 -20.37 -13.67
CA THR A 552 37.87 -20.89 -12.50
C THR A 552 37.65 -22.41 -12.59
N VAL A 553 38.65 -23.15 -12.14
CA VAL A 553 38.51 -24.58 -11.85
C VAL A 553 37.75 -24.77 -10.53
N SER A 554 36.46 -24.40 -10.56
CA SER A 554 35.45 -24.43 -9.49
C SER A 554 35.91 -25.17 -8.23
N SER A 555 36.38 -24.36 -7.29
CA SER A 555 36.97 -24.78 -6.02
C SER A 555 35.93 -25.54 -5.19
N GLN A 556 36.38 -26.54 -4.40
CA GLN A 556 35.49 -27.33 -3.56
C GLN A 556 35.03 -26.53 -2.32
N GLY A 557 34.11 -25.59 -2.51
CA GLY A 557 33.53 -24.74 -1.47
C GLY A 557 32.34 -23.93 -1.96
N ASP A 558 32.52 -23.24 -3.08
CA ASP A 558 31.74 -22.06 -3.46
C ASP A 558 31.03 -22.27 -4.82
N GLY A 559 30.03 -21.44 -5.14
CA GLY A 559 29.02 -21.70 -6.19
C GLY A 559 27.70 -20.95 -5.91
N TYR A 560 26.90 -20.70 -6.97
CA TYR A 560 25.61 -19.97 -6.98
C TYR A 560 24.88 -19.84 -5.63
N GLN A 561 24.69 -18.60 -5.18
CA GLN A 561 23.97 -18.29 -3.95
C GLN A 561 22.79 -17.36 -4.23
N ASP A 562 21.60 -17.77 -3.78
CA ASP A 562 20.37 -16.98 -3.91
C ASP A 562 19.58 -16.98 -2.58
N THR A 563 18.51 -16.22 -2.50
CA THR A 563 17.68 -16.04 -1.31
C THR A 563 16.20 -16.22 -1.64
N PHE A 564 15.58 -17.28 -1.11
CA PHE A 564 14.14 -17.44 -1.12
C PHE A 564 13.53 -16.70 0.07
N THR A 565 12.74 -15.67 -0.18
CA THR A 565 11.92 -15.01 0.85
C THR A 565 10.59 -15.76 0.98
N GLU A 566 10.00 -15.74 2.17
CA GLU A 566 8.66 -16.28 2.37
C GLU A 566 7.62 -15.62 1.45
N GLY A 567 6.76 -16.46 0.84
CA GLY A 567 5.75 -16.02 -0.13
C GLY A 567 6.26 -15.83 -1.56
N ASP A 568 7.57 -15.91 -1.81
CA ASP A 568 8.14 -15.79 -3.16
C ASP A 568 7.69 -16.92 -4.10
N THR A 569 7.75 -16.63 -5.40
CA THR A 569 7.72 -17.67 -6.44
C THR A 569 8.95 -18.58 -6.33
N PRO A 570 8.88 -19.84 -6.83
CA PRO A 570 10.06 -20.70 -6.88
C PRO A 570 11.23 -20.03 -7.62
N ILE A 571 12.43 -20.15 -7.06
CA ILE A 571 13.67 -19.53 -7.55
C ILE A 571 14.61 -20.57 -8.17
N ALA A 572 15.56 -20.13 -8.98
CA ALA A 572 16.56 -21.00 -9.62
C ALA A 572 17.54 -21.64 -8.62
N ILE A 573 18.38 -22.55 -9.10
CA ILE A 573 19.44 -23.22 -8.30
C ILE A 573 20.83 -23.18 -8.96
N VAL A 574 20.94 -22.39 -10.04
CA VAL A 574 22.13 -22.09 -10.84
C VAL A 574 21.90 -20.70 -11.43
N ASP A 575 22.95 -19.98 -11.82
CA ASP A 575 22.80 -18.67 -12.44
C ASP A 575 22.36 -18.73 -13.92
N GLU A 576 22.02 -17.57 -14.50
CA GLU A 576 21.63 -17.41 -15.90
C GLU A 576 22.85 -17.38 -16.86
N ASP A 577 24.08 -17.41 -16.35
CA ASP A 577 25.33 -17.49 -17.14
C ASP A 577 26.16 -18.78 -16.86
N ILE A 578 25.64 -19.69 -16.03
CA ILE A 578 26.16 -21.06 -15.78
C ILE A 578 26.91 -21.67 -17.00
N ASN A 579 28.22 -21.89 -16.83
CA ASN A 579 29.12 -22.33 -17.90
C ASN A 579 29.49 -23.83 -17.79
N ILE A 580 29.32 -24.63 -18.86
CA ILE A 580 29.83 -26.00 -18.93
C ILE A 580 30.86 -26.13 -20.08
N GLN A 581 32.13 -26.00 -19.71
CA GLN A 581 33.25 -26.13 -20.65
C GLN A 581 33.64 -27.62 -20.86
N ASP A 582 33.62 -28.08 -22.10
CA ASP A 582 34.16 -29.35 -22.61
C ASP A 582 34.91 -29.05 -23.92
N ASP A 583 36.15 -29.52 -24.07
CA ASP A 583 37.00 -29.10 -25.19
C ASP A 583 36.76 -29.87 -26.49
N ILE A 584 36.27 -31.11 -26.42
CA ILE A 584 36.11 -31.99 -27.60
C ILE A 584 34.89 -32.94 -27.55
N ASP A 585 34.43 -33.36 -26.37
CA ASP A 585 33.48 -34.48 -26.25
C ASP A 585 32.00 -34.03 -26.13
N THR A 586 31.14 -34.78 -25.45
CA THR A 586 29.68 -34.57 -25.46
C THR A 586 29.07 -35.01 -24.14
N ILE A 587 28.25 -34.15 -23.53
CA ILE A 587 27.65 -34.39 -22.21
C ILE A 587 26.54 -35.45 -22.31
N THR A 588 26.48 -36.36 -21.33
CA THR A 588 25.49 -37.46 -21.31
C THR A 588 24.64 -37.56 -20.06
N LYS A 589 25.04 -36.90 -18.96
CA LYS A 589 24.38 -37.02 -17.65
C LYS A 589 24.71 -35.86 -16.72
N ALA A 590 23.73 -35.40 -15.96
CA ALA A 590 23.90 -34.52 -14.80
C ALA A 590 23.23 -35.12 -13.55
N GLU A 591 23.84 -34.95 -12.37
CA GLU A 591 23.31 -35.35 -11.07
C GLU A 591 23.19 -34.11 -10.16
N VAL A 592 21.97 -33.84 -9.64
CA VAL A 592 21.65 -32.67 -8.80
C VAL A 592 21.09 -33.17 -7.46
N LYS A 593 21.71 -32.80 -6.34
CA LYS A 593 21.53 -33.46 -5.04
C LYS A 593 21.26 -32.48 -3.89
N PHE A 594 19.99 -32.35 -3.51
CA PHE A 594 19.56 -31.62 -2.31
C PHE A 594 19.96 -32.40 -1.04
N THR A 595 20.84 -31.82 -0.21
CA THR A 595 21.48 -32.55 0.88
C THR A 595 20.80 -32.43 2.25
N ASN A 596 20.15 -31.29 2.54
CA ASN A 596 19.60 -30.94 3.86
C ASN A 596 18.15 -30.37 3.85
N PRO A 597 17.19 -30.93 3.07
CA PRO A 597 15.83 -30.39 3.03
C PRO A 597 15.14 -30.41 4.40
N GLN A 598 14.43 -29.32 4.68
CA GLN A 598 13.65 -29.04 5.89
C GLN A 598 12.16 -29.42 5.69
N ALA A 599 11.26 -28.88 6.51
CA ALA A 599 9.82 -28.98 6.29
C ALA A 599 9.37 -28.09 5.12
N ASN A 600 8.36 -28.53 4.38
CA ASN A 600 7.71 -27.82 3.27
C ASN A 600 8.60 -27.43 2.06
N ASP A 601 9.90 -27.75 2.09
CA ASP A 601 10.82 -27.62 0.96
C ASP A 601 10.41 -28.46 -0.26
N SER A 602 10.52 -27.86 -1.45
CA SER A 602 10.41 -28.48 -2.76
C SER A 602 11.68 -28.27 -3.58
N LEU A 603 11.95 -29.20 -4.51
CA LEU A 603 12.97 -29.06 -5.55
C LEU A 603 12.56 -29.88 -6.77
N GLY A 604 12.43 -29.25 -7.94
CA GLY A 604 11.92 -29.90 -9.15
C GLY A 604 12.16 -29.11 -10.41
N LEU A 605 11.55 -29.54 -11.52
CA LEU A 605 11.47 -28.71 -12.73
C LEU A 605 10.39 -27.64 -12.56
N SER A 606 10.64 -26.48 -13.15
CA SER A 606 9.65 -25.43 -13.38
C SER A 606 8.34 -25.98 -13.91
N VAL A 607 7.22 -25.45 -13.42
CA VAL A 607 5.86 -25.95 -13.73
C VAL A 607 5.55 -25.88 -15.23
N ASN A 608 6.19 -24.97 -15.96
CA ASN A 608 6.08 -24.84 -17.42
C ASN A 608 7.35 -25.29 -18.18
N GLY A 609 8.41 -25.67 -17.46
CA GLY A 609 9.71 -26.04 -18.03
C GLY A 609 9.64 -27.27 -18.95
N THR A 610 10.21 -27.14 -20.15
CA THR A 610 10.32 -28.23 -21.11
C THR A 610 11.80 -28.48 -21.41
N LEU A 611 12.29 -29.65 -21.01
CA LEU A 611 13.68 -30.07 -21.26
C LEU A 611 14.02 -30.07 -22.77
N PRO A 612 15.27 -29.71 -23.14
CA PRO A 612 15.79 -29.83 -24.51
C PRO A 612 15.61 -31.22 -25.15
N ASP A 613 15.54 -31.23 -26.49
CA ASP A 613 14.93 -32.30 -27.30
C ASP A 613 15.82 -33.56 -27.42
N GLY A 614 15.85 -34.35 -26.34
CA GLY A 614 16.68 -35.55 -26.21
C GLY A 614 16.98 -35.91 -24.75
N LEU A 615 16.89 -34.93 -23.85
CA LEU A 615 17.13 -35.09 -22.42
C LEU A 615 15.93 -35.70 -21.68
N SER A 616 16.21 -36.29 -20.52
CA SER A 616 15.18 -36.94 -19.69
C SER A 616 15.56 -36.96 -18.21
N ILE A 617 14.60 -36.63 -17.35
CA ILE A 617 14.79 -36.45 -15.89
C ILE A 617 14.20 -37.59 -15.06
N ALA A 618 14.82 -37.88 -13.90
CA ALA A 618 14.29 -38.76 -12.87
C ALA A 618 14.67 -38.29 -11.45
N THR A 619 13.76 -38.44 -10.49
CA THR A 619 13.96 -38.03 -9.08
C THR A 619 13.91 -39.24 -8.13
N THR A 620 14.83 -39.30 -7.16
CA THR A 620 14.97 -40.38 -6.17
C THR A 620 15.27 -39.83 -4.77
N THR A 621 14.37 -40.05 -3.81
CA THR A 621 14.58 -39.70 -2.39
C THR A 621 15.45 -40.75 -1.67
N MET A 622 16.45 -40.32 -0.92
CA MET A 622 17.46 -41.16 -0.25
C MET A 622 17.57 -40.91 1.26
N GLY A 623 16.43 -40.89 1.95
CA GLY A 623 16.34 -40.59 3.38
C GLY A 623 15.61 -39.27 3.56
N ALA A 624 16.34 -38.23 4.00
CA ALA A 624 15.90 -36.84 3.87
C ALA A 624 16.29 -36.26 2.50
N ALA A 625 17.56 -36.43 2.11
CA ALA A 625 18.11 -35.93 0.85
C ALA A 625 17.36 -36.44 -0.41
N THR A 626 17.33 -35.60 -1.44
CA THR A 626 16.73 -35.89 -2.76
C THR A 626 17.81 -35.80 -3.84
N LEU A 627 17.78 -36.74 -4.78
CA LEU A 627 18.64 -36.77 -5.97
C LEU A 627 17.78 -36.66 -7.23
N ILE A 628 18.06 -35.66 -8.06
CA ILE A 628 17.58 -35.49 -9.42
C ILE A 628 18.70 -35.96 -10.38
N THR A 629 18.33 -36.54 -11.51
CA THR A 629 19.27 -36.98 -12.54
C THR A 629 18.71 -36.67 -13.93
N ILE A 630 19.47 -36.00 -14.78
CA ILE A 630 19.14 -35.66 -16.17
C ILE A 630 20.05 -36.48 -17.10
N THR A 631 19.49 -37.13 -18.12
CA THR A 631 20.24 -38.03 -19.04
C THR A 631 19.81 -37.90 -20.51
N GLY A 632 20.79 -37.85 -21.40
CA GLY A 632 20.69 -37.86 -22.87
C GLY A 632 22.01 -37.38 -23.49
N GLU A 633 22.36 -37.85 -24.70
CA GLU A 633 23.53 -37.35 -25.44
C GLU A 633 23.19 -35.96 -26.04
N ALA A 634 23.80 -34.88 -25.54
CA ALA A 634 23.48 -33.49 -25.92
C ALA A 634 24.67 -32.52 -25.74
N SER A 635 24.53 -31.26 -26.15
CA SER A 635 25.57 -30.22 -25.98
C SER A 635 25.68 -29.72 -24.52
N SER A 636 26.73 -28.96 -24.21
CA SER A 636 26.85 -28.19 -22.97
C SER A 636 25.66 -27.24 -22.79
N ALA A 637 25.36 -26.43 -23.80
CA ALA A 637 24.21 -25.53 -23.85
C ALA A 637 22.83 -26.21 -23.62
N ASP A 638 22.63 -27.43 -24.14
CA ASP A 638 21.42 -28.21 -23.83
C ASP A 638 21.35 -28.61 -22.35
N TYR A 639 22.49 -28.82 -21.70
CA TYR A 639 22.59 -29.19 -20.29
C TYR A 639 22.50 -27.99 -19.35
N GLU A 640 23.11 -26.85 -19.69
CA GLU A 640 22.96 -25.55 -19.03
C GLU A 640 21.48 -25.15 -19.01
N ALA A 641 20.84 -25.11 -20.19
CA ALA A 641 19.41 -24.83 -20.33
C ALA A 641 18.50 -25.86 -19.62
N ALA A 642 18.99 -27.07 -19.34
CA ALA A 642 18.26 -28.07 -18.56
C ALA A 642 18.44 -27.93 -17.04
N LEU A 643 19.53 -27.30 -16.59
CA LEU A 643 19.80 -27.00 -15.18
C LEU A 643 19.07 -25.72 -14.73
N LYS A 644 19.05 -24.67 -15.57
CA LYS A 644 18.28 -23.43 -15.35
C LYS A 644 16.78 -23.66 -15.12
N LEU A 645 16.23 -24.76 -15.66
CA LEU A 645 14.83 -25.15 -15.45
C LEU A 645 14.53 -25.79 -14.08
N LEU A 646 15.52 -25.93 -13.18
CA LEU A 646 15.32 -26.49 -11.85
C LEU A 646 15.08 -25.38 -10.81
N GLU A 647 13.99 -25.50 -10.07
CA GLU A 647 13.51 -24.50 -9.11
C GLU A 647 13.41 -25.06 -7.68
N PHE A 648 13.77 -24.25 -6.69
CA PHE A 648 13.51 -24.45 -5.26
C PHE A 648 12.29 -23.63 -4.79
N SER A 649 11.51 -24.15 -3.83
CA SER A 649 10.46 -23.38 -3.14
C SER A 649 10.20 -23.92 -1.72
N ASN A 650 9.47 -23.15 -0.90
CA ASN A 650 8.94 -23.60 0.37
C ASN A 650 7.49 -23.12 0.58
N ASP A 651 6.59 -24.02 0.97
CA ASP A 651 5.15 -23.75 1.14
C ASP A 651 4.75 -23.44 2.62
N SER A 652 5.63 -22.86 3.43
CA SER A 652 5.42 -22.60 4.88
C SER A 652 5.22 -21.12 5.19
N GLN A 653 4.29 -20.80 6.10
CA GLN A 653 4.13 -19.46 6.71
C GLN A 653 4.91 -19.36 8.05
N ASP A 654 6.14 -19.88 7.98
CA ASP A 654 7.20 -20.00 8.99
C ASP A 654 8.23 -20.95 8.35
N PRO A 655 9.08 -20.46 7.43
CA PRO A 655 10.13 -21.25 6.81
C PRO A 655 11.44 -21.12 7.62
N SER A 656 11.99 -22.26 8.06
CA SER A 656 13.27 -22.27 8.79
C SER A 656 14.39 -21.60 8.00
N ASP A 657 15.15 -20.75 8.69
CA ASP A 657 16.28 -19.93 8.24
C ASP A 657 17.56 -20.70 7.85
N GLU A 658 17.69 -21.98 8.26
CA GLU A 658 18.88 -22.81 8.01
C GLU A 658 19.14 -23.04 6.49
N PRO A 659 20.22 -22.47 5.89
CA PRO A 659 20.40 -22.43 4.44
C PRO A 659 20.43 -23.81 3.77
N ARG A 660 19.80 -23.91 2.60
CA ARG A 660 19.69 -25.14 1.81
C ARG A 660 20.93 -25.35 0.96
N GLN A 661 21.30 -26.61 0.74
CA GLN A 661 22.59 -27.02 0.16
C GLN A 661 22.38 -28.05 -0.95
N ILE A 662 22.60 -27.64 -2.20
CA ILE A 662 22.31 -28.40 -3.42
C ILE A 662 23.61 -28.62 -4.21
N GLN A 663 23.97 -29.88 -4.49
CA GLN A 663 25.25 -30.21 -5.15
C GLN A 663 25.03 -30.71 -6.58
N ILE A 664 25.81 -30.21 -7.53
CA ILE A 664 25.66 -30.47 -8.98
C ILE A 664 26.95 -31.13 -9.52
N THR A 665 26.81 -32.03 -10.51
CA THR A 665 27.94 -32.70 -11.20
C THR A 665 27.50 -33.18 -12.58
N VAL A 666 28.31 -32.92 -13.61
CA VAL A 666 28.07 -33.33 -15.02
C VAL A 666 29.09 -34.36 -15.50
N TYR A 667 28.78 -35.05 -16.61
CA TYR A 667 29.55 -36.19 -17.11
C TYR A 667 29.54 -36.30 -18.65
N ASP A 668 30.70 -36.65 -19.20
CA ASP A 668 30.98 -36.85 -20.65
C ASP A 668 30.41 -38.16 -21.24
N ASP A 669 30.81 -38.51 -22.47
CA ASP A 669 30.45 -39.76 -23.15
C ASP A 669 31.17 -41.02 -22.60
N GLN A 670 32.18 -40.82 -21.76
CA GLN A 670 33.05 -41.83 -21.18
C GLN A 670 32.82 -42.08 -19.67
N ASP A 671 31.81 -41.43 -19.07
CA ASP A 671 31.42 -41.47 -17.64
C ASP A 671 32.51 -40.87 -16.70
N VAL A 672 33.31 -39.93 -17.21
CA VAL A 672 34.18 -39.04 -16.44
C VAL A 672 33.31 -37.95 -15.82
N ALA A 673 33.59 -37.56 -14.57
CA ALA A 673 32.83 -36.57 -13.83
C ALA A 673 33.57 -35.23 -13.77
N SER A 674 32.81 -34.14 -13.77
CA SER A 674 33.28 -32.80 -13.46
C SER A 674 33.74 -32.63 -12.01
N ASN A 675 34.16 -31.41 -11.68
CA ASN A 675 34.10 -30.86 -10.32
C ASN A 675 32.68 -30.97 -9.72
N VAL A 676 32.56 -30.79 -8.40
CA VAL A 676 31.28 -30.82 -7.68
C VAL A 676 30.99 -29.44 -7.14
N ALA A 677 30.32 -28.61 -7.94
CA ALA A 677 29.83 -27.31 -7.53
C ALA A 677 28.64 -27.46 -6.54
N THR A 678 28.42 -26.44 -5.70
CA THR A 678 27.38 -26.46 -4.67
C THR A 678 26.66 -25.12 -4.61
N SER A 679 25.37 -25.10 -4.92
CA SER A 679 24.51 -23.94 -4.71
C SER A 679 24.03 -23.87 -3.25
N THR A 680 23.93 -22.64 -2.74
CA THR A 680 23.40 -22.31 -1.42
C THR A 680 22.16 -21.43 -1.55
N ILE A 681 20.99 -21.95 -1.16
CA ILE A 681 19.77 -21.13 -1.07
C ILE A 681 19.60 -20.69 0.39
N ASN A 682 19.75 -19.39 0.62
CA ASN A 682 19.38 -18.75 1.89
C ASN A 682 17.85 -18.66 1.96
N VAL A 683 17.28 -18.72 3.17
CA VAL A 683 15.83 -18.66 3.36
C VAL A 683 15.52 -17.58 4.41
N VAL A 684 14.65 -16.65 4.04
CA VAL A 684 14.27 -15.51 4.88
C VAL A 684 12.77 -15.63 5.23
N PRO A 685 12.42 -15.97 6.48
CA PRO A 685 11.05 -15.85 6.96
C PRO A 685 10.61 -14.38 6.99
N VAL A 686 9.33 -14.13 6.78
CA VAL A 686 8.71 -12.80 6.86
C VAL A 686 7.90 -12.70 8.16
N ASN A 687 7.71 -11.49 8.67
CA ASN A 687 6.75 -11.24 9.74
C ASN A 687 5.43 -10.83 9.10
N ASP A 688 4.40 -11.68 9.19
CA ASP A 688 3.05 -11.37 8.76
C ASP A 688 2.38 -10.38 9.75
N PRO A 689 1.28 -9.71 9.38
CA PRO A 689 0.57 -8.80 10.28
C PRO A 689 -0.30 -9.56 11.30
N PRO A 690 -0.37 -9.15 12.58
CA PRO A 690 -1.25 -9.77 13.56
C PRO A 690 -2.74 -9.59 13.18
N GLU A 691 -3.51 -10.67 13.27
CA GLU A 691 -4.95 -10.68 13.08
C GLU A 691 -5.70 -10.31 14.37
N SER A 692 -6.93 -9.79 14.24
CA SER A 692 -7.81 -9.51 15.39
C SER A 692 -9.30 -9.47 15.00
N GLU A 693 -10.20 -9.71 15.96
CA GLU A 693 -11.66 -9.64 15.77
C GLU A 693 -12.41 -8.83 16.85
N ASP A 694 -13.57 -8.29 16.49
CA ASP A 694 -14.48 -7.60 17.41
C ASP A 694 -15.19 -8.60 18.36
N PHE A 695 -15.08 -8.36 19.67
CA PHE A 695 -15.70 -9.22 20.69
C PHE A 695 -16.46 -8.43 21.77
N SER A 696 -17.16 -9.16 22.65
CA SER A 696 -17.98 -8.56 23.73
C SER A 696 -18.06 -9.44 24.97
N PHE A 697 -17.96 -8.83 26.15
CA PHE A 697 -17.97 -9.52 27.45
C PHE A 697 -19.03 -8.95 28.40
N ALA A 698 -19.50 -9.76 29.35
CA ALA A 698 -20.56 -9.39 30.28
C ALA A 698 -20.01 -8.79 31.60
N ILE A 699 -20.69 -7.76 32.11
CA ILE A 699 -20.33 -7.07 33.36
C ILE A 699 -21.36 -7.40 34.46
N ASP A 700 -20.93 -8.14 35.48
CA ASP A 700 -21.79 -8.61 36.58
C ASP A 700 -21.64 -7.71 37.84
N GLY A 701 -22.04 -6.44 37.71
CA GLY A 701 -22.04 -5.45 38.80
C GLY A 701 -20.77 -4.59 38.89
N ASN A 702 -20.42 -4.14 40.09
CA ASN A 702 -19.46 -3.04 40.32
C ASN A 702 -18.04 -3.49 40.75
N ASP A 703 -17.71 -4.78 40.66
CA ASP A 703 -16.34 -5.28 40.87
C ASP A 703 -15.57 -5.29 39.52
N PRO A 704 -14.22 -5.22 39.51
CA PRO A 704 -13.44 -5.29 38.27
C PRO A 704 -13.60 -6.63 37.54
N VAL A 705 -13.79 -6.57 36.23
CA VAL A 705 -13.92 -7.72 35.31
C VAL A 705 -12.63 -7.84 34.49
N SER A 706 -12.20 -9.06 34.17
CA SER A 706 -11.09 -9.26 33.22
C SER A 706 -11.59 -9.05 31.81
N VAL A 707 -10.87 -8.27 31.01
CA VAL A 707 -11.00 -8.34 29.55
C VAL A 707 -10.11 -9.51 29.12
N VAL A 708 -10.57 -10.31 28.17
CA VAL A 708 -9.82 -11.44 27.60
C VAL A 708 -9.72 -11.16 26.11
N PHE A 709 -8.54 -10.78 25.66
CA PHE A 709 -8.21 -10.67 24.23
C PHE A 709 -7.54 -11.97 23.73
N ASP A 710 -6.88 -12.69 24.63
CA ASP A 710 -6.10 -13.90 24.35
C ASP A 710 -6.11 -14.83 25.59
N THR A 711 -6.07 -16.15 25.36
CA THR A 711 -5.87 -17.19 26.39
C THR A 711 -4.60 -18.03 26.20
N GLY A 712 -3.79 -17.75 25.19
CA GLY A 712 -2.35 -18.00 25.13
C GLY A 712 -1.90 -19.20 24.30
N THR A 713 -2.59 -19.50 23.19
CA THR A 713 -2.10 -20.17 21.96
C THR A 713 -3.29 -20.58 21.08
N GLY A 714 -3.51 -19.93 19.93
CA GLY A 714 -4.56 -20.37 18.99
C GLY A 714 -4.81 -19.43 17.80
N THR A 715 -5.18 -20.00 16.66
CA THR A 715 -5.75 -19.26 15.52
C THR A 715 -7.16 -18.76 15.85
N ILE A 716 -7.53 -17.58 15.37
CA ILE A 716 -8.90 -17.02 15.51
C ILE A 716 -10.01 -17.96 14.97
N GLU A 717 -9.74 -18.83 13.98
CA GLU A 717 -10.71 -19.81 13.49
C GLU A 717 -11.08 -20.91 14.53
N GLY A 718 -12.10 -20.66 15.38
CA GLY A 718 -12.66 -21.69 16.25
C GLY A 718 -13.87 -21.27 17.10
N GLU A 719 -14.36 -22.19 17.94
CA GLU A 719 -15.18 -21.84 19.13
C GLU A 719 -14.22 -21.54 20.31
N GLY A 720 -13.32 -20.58 20.09
CA GLY A 720 -12.24 -20.20 21.01
C GLY A 720 -12.64 -19.13 22.04
N SER A 721 -11.62 -18.49 22.62
CA SER A 721 -11.73 -17.29 23.46
C SER A 721 -10.53 -16.36 23.25
N ASP A 722 -9.93 -16.48 22.07
CA ASP A 722 -8.76 -15.74 21.60
C ASP A 722 -9.29 -14.87 20.44
N HIS A 723 -8.99 -13.56 20.50
CA HIS A 723 -9.53 -12.52 19.63
C HIS A 723 -8.41 -11.68 18.97
N ILE A 724 -7.16 -12.11 19.17
CA ILE A 724 -5.94 -11.67 18.50
C ILE A 724 -5.07 -12.91 18.24
N SER A 725 -4.32 -12.95 17.15
CA SER A 725 -3.30 -13.98 16.89
C SER A 725 -2.24 -13.48 15.91
N ASP A 726 -1.03 -14.03 15.98
CA ASP A 726 0.12 -13.66 15.13
C ASP A 726 0.87 -14.96 14.83
N ILE A 727 1.01 -15.35 13.55
CA ILE A 727 1.34 -16.75 13.19
C ILE A 727 2.74 -17.14 13.68
N GLU A 728 3.72 -16.24 13.53
CA GLU A 728 5.10 -16.46 13.95
C GLU A 728 5.25 -16.30 15.47
N ASP A 729 4.64 -15.26 16.07
CA ASP A 729 4.74 -15.01 17.52
C ASP A 729 4.02 -16.11 18.33
N ASP A 730 2.88 -16.64 17.88
CA ASP A 730 2.21 -17.82 18.46
C ASP A 730 3.02 -19.13 18.24
N ALA A 731 3.74 -19.26 17.12
CA ALA A 731 4.56 -20.44 16.84
C ALA A 731 5.81 -20.52 17.74
N ASP A 732 6.50 -19.39 17.95
CA ASP A 732 7.68 -19.30 18.82
C ASP A 732 7.31 -19.14 20.31
N GLY A 733 6.06 -18.74 20.60
CA GLY A 733 5.50 -18.61 21.94
C GLY A 733 5.83 -17.28 22.62
N THR A 734 5.97 -16.22 21.83
CA THR A 734 5.94 -14.83 22.28
C THR A 734 4.50 -14.45 22.68
N GLN A 735 4.33 -13.35 23.41
CA GLN A 735 3.01 -12.83 23.77
C GLN A 735 2.77 -11.53 23.00
N VAL A 736 1.80 -11.53 22.09
CA VAL A 736 1.32 -10.33 21.39
C VAL A 736 0.89 -9.27 22.42
N GLU A 737 1.43 -8.05 22.30
CA GLU A 737 1.02 -6.89 23.10
C GLU A 737 -0.05 -6.06 22.37
N VAL A 738 -0.98 -5.47 23.12
CA VAL A 738 -2.06 -4.62 22.57
C VAL A 738 -1.85 -3.14 22.92
N MET A 739 -2.20 -2.25 21.99
CA MET A 739 -2.26 -0.80 22.22
C MET A 739 -3.71 -0.36 22.41
N ILE A 740 -3.97 0.49 23.42
CA ILE A 740 -5.29 1.09 23.64
C ILE A 740 -5.36 2.43 22.89
N THR A 741 -6.10 2.46 21.78
CA THR A 741 -6.26 3.65 20.91
C THR A 741 -7.30 4.66 21.43
N GLU A 742 -8.31 4.19 22.16
CA GLU A 742 -9.33 5.03 22.82
C GLU A 742 -9.69 4.48 24.21
N LEU A 743 -10.07 5.36 25.14
CA LEU A 743 -10.57 4.95 26.46
C LEU A 743 -12.09 4.81 26.46
N PRO A 744 -12.65 3.87 27.24
CA PRO A 744 -14.11 3.70 27.31
C PRO A 744 -14.79 4.96 27.84
N VAL A 745 -15.89 5.35 27.20
CA VAL A 745 -16.69 6.56 27.51
C VAL A 745 -17.30 6.58 28.92
N GLY A 746 -17.32 5.44 29.61
CA GLY A 746 -17.64 5.31 31.03
C GLY A 746 -16.85 4.18 31.68
N GLY A 747 -16.59 4.28 32.97
CA GLY A 747 -15.76 3.35 33.71
C GLY A 747 -14.26 3.63 33.55
N THR A 748 -13.43 2.62 33.77
CA THR A 748 -11.97 2.76 33.69
C THR A 748 -11.32 1.42 33.36
N LEU A 749 -10.41 1.41 32.38
CA LEU A 749 -9.48 0.30 32.14
C LEU A 749 -8.31 0.35 33.13
N PHE A 750 -7.88 -0.81 33.59
CA PHE A 750 -6.79 -1.01 34.54
C PHE A 750 -5.83 -2.09 34.03
N TYR A 751 -4.59 -1.70 33.75
CA TYR A 751 -3.48 -2.62 33.53
C TYR A 751 -2.86 -3.01 34.88
N ASN A 752 -2.93 -4.29 35.24
CA ASN A 752 -2.35 -4.83 36.49
C ASN A 752 -2.78 -4.02 37.76
N GLY A 753 -4.02 -3.53 37.77
CA GLY A 753 -4.59 -2.72 38.87
C GLY A 753 -4.14 -1.25 38.92
N VAL A 754 -3.50 -0.73 37.86
CA VAL A 754 -3.23 0.70 37.65
C VAL A 754 -4.08 1.21 36.49
N ALA A 755 -4.79 2.32 36.66
CA ALA A 755 -5.67 2.87 35.63
C ALA A 755 -4.87 3.28 34.39
N ILE A 756 -5.33 2.83 33.22
CA ILE A 756 -4.88 3.34 31.91
C ILE A 756 -5.51 4.74 31.73
N THR A 757 -4.74 5.69 31.20
CA THR A 757 -5.14 7.09 31.10
C THR A 757 -4.91 7.62 29.69
N GLN A 758 -5.51 8.78 29.36
CA GLN A 758 -5.27 9.44 28.06
C GLN A 758 -3.79 9.75 27.80
N THR A 759 -2.96 9.82 28.86
CA THR A 759 -1.50 9.97 28.73
C THR A 759 -0.86 8.72 28.14
N ASN A 760 -1.39 7.53 28.43
CA ASN A 760 -0.86 6.26 27.93
C ASN A 760 -1.26 6.08 26.46
N VAL A 761 -2.54 6.34 26.15
CA VAL A 761 -3.06 6.39 24.78
C VAL A 761 -2.26 7.37 23.91
N ALA A 762 -2.09 8.61 24.37
CA ALA A 762 -1.34 9.64 23.63
C ALA A 762 0.20 9.49 23.69
N ASN A 763 0.71 8.41 24.30
CA ASN A 763 2.11 8.00 24.25
C ASN A 763 2.31 6.74 23.39
N GLU A 764 1.24 6.11 22.90
CA GLU A 764 1.27 4.80 22.22
C GLU A 764 1.86 3.69 23.12
N ASP A 765 1.57 3.74 24.43
CA ASP A 765 1.97 2.71 25.41
C ASP A 765 1.31 1.35 25.07
N THR A 766 2.10 0.28 24.98
CA THR A 766 1.64 -1.11 24.79
C THR A 766 1.40 -1.87 26.11
N PHE A 767 0.60 -2.94 26.06
CA PHE A 767 0.17 -3.71 27.22
C PHE A 767 0.10 -5.22 26.94
N ASP A 768 0.54 -6.02 27.91
CA ASP A 768 0.19 -7.45 28.02
C ASP A 768 -1.35 -7.58 28.17
N PRO A 769 -2.06 -8.15 27.18
CA PRO A 769 -3.52 -8.19 27.17
C PRO A 769 -4.10 -9.01 28.33
N THR A 770 -3.37 -10.02 28.80
CA THR A 770 -3.80 -10.94 29.88
C THR A 770 -3.90 -10.26 31.26
N LEU A 771 -3.37 -9.03 31.38
CA LEU A 771 -3.35 -8.22 32.60
C LEU A 771 -4.33 -7.03 32.57
N ILE A 772 -5.16 -6.92 31.53
CA ILE A 772 -6.15 -5.84 31.38
C ILE A 772 -7.47 -6.20 32.08
N THR A 773 -7.97 -5.25 32.88
CA THR A 773 -9.24 -5.35 33.61
C THR A 773 -10.07 -4.09 33.42
N TYR A 774 -11.40 -4.22 33.33
CA TYR A 774 -12.34 -3.11 33.23
C TYR A 774 -13.15 -2.97 34.54
N GLN A 775 -13.38 -1.74 34.96
CA GLN A 775 -14.18 -1.39 36.14
C GLN A 775 -15.26 -0.38 35.71
N PRO A 776 -16.56 -0.72 35.78
CA PRO A 776 -17.63 0.24 35.53
C PRO A 776 -17.71 1.29 36.64
N ASP A 777 -18.13 2.51 36.27
CA ASP A 777 -18.52 3.58 37.18
C ASP A 777 -20.04 3.86 37.10
N ALA A 778 -20.51 5.01 37.58
CA ALA A 778 -21.92 5.37 37.56
C ALA A 778 -22.47 5.67 36.15
N ASP A 779 -21.63 6.15 35.24
CA ASP A 779 -22.07 6.52 33.89
C ASP A 779 -22.09 5.31 32.95
N ALA A 780 -21.22 4.33 33.20
CA ALA A 780 -21.27 2.99 32.61
C ALA A 780 -22.41 2.08 33.14
N GLN A 781 -23.27 2.55 34.05
CA GLN A 781 -24.37 1.76 34.62
C GLN A 781 -25.73 2.24 34.11
N GLY A 782 -26.29 1.55 33.10
CA GLY A 782 -27.67 1.75 32.67
C GLY A 782 -28.69 1.47 33.78
N PHE A 783 -29.78 2.25 33.82
CA PHE A 783 -30.78 2.21 34.89
C PHE A 783 -32.07 1.45 34.50
N VAL A 784 -32.99 1.28 35.47
CA VAL A 784 -34.27 0.59 35.27
C VAL A 784 -35.45 1.47 35.71
N LEU A 785 -36.20 1.98 34.73
CA LEU A 785 -37.55 2.48 34.93
C LEU A 785 -38.57 1.31 35.01
N GLY A 786 -39.66 1.51 35.75
CA GLY A 786 -40.69 0.48 35.93
C GLY A 786 -40.27 -0.67 36.85
N THR A 787 -40.69 -1.90 36.52
CA THR A 787 -40.23 -3.13 37.21
C THR A 787 -39.89 -4.25 36.24
N LYS A 788 -38.81 -5.00 36.50
CA LYS A 788 -38.51 -6.26 35.78
C LYS A 788 -39.15 -7.51 36.43
N VAL A 789 -39.87 -7.36 37.54
CA VAL A 789 -40.52 -8.47 38.28
C VAL A 789 -41.97 -8.09 38.62
N ILE A 790 -42.91 -8.98 38.30
CA ILE A 790 -44.34 -8.83 38.60
C ILE A 790 -44.54 -8.73 40.14
N PRO A 791 -45.21 -7.67 40.66
CA PRO A 791 -45.55 -7.58 42.08
C PRO A 791 -46.43 -8.74 42.53
N THR A 792 -46.10 -9.39 43.65
CA THR A 792 -46.76 -10.64 44.08
C THR A 792 -48.19 -10.45 44.61
N ASP A 793 -48.61 -9.22 44.86
CA ASP A 793 -49.95 -8.87 45.33
C ASP A 793 -50.83 -8.49 44.12
N SER A 794 -51.59 -9.46 43.61
CA SER A 794 -52.63 -9.23 42.61
C SER A 794 -53.90 -8.60 43.22
N ASP A 795 -54.70 -7.92 42.39
CA ASP A 795 -55.93 -7.21 42.78
C ASP A 795 -55.68 -5.96 43.67
N LEU A 796 -54.79 -5.08 43.22
CA LEU A 796 -54.57 -3.74 43.78
C LEU A 796 -55.22 -2.67 42.89
N GLU A 797 -56.02 -1.77 43.47
CA GLU A 797 -56.64 -0.65 42.74
C GLU A 797 -55.57 0.20 42.01
N SER A 798 -55.79 0.48 40.72
CA SER A 798 -54.93 1.34 39.91
C SER A 798 -54.91 2.78 40.45
N THR A 799 -53.77 3.46 40.38
CA THR A 799 -53.53 4.70 41.14
C THR A 799 -52.86 5.79 40.30
N LYS A 800 -53.01 7.05 40.74
CA LYS A 800 -52.35 8.21 40.16
C LYS A 800 -51.37 8.88 41.13
N ASP A 801 -51.05 8.24 42.25
CA ASP A 801 -50.21 8.79 43.32
C ASP A 801 -49.01 7.90 43.70
N GLU A 802 -49.06 6.57 43.51
CA GLU A 802 -47.97 5.64 43.83
C GLU A 802 -47.55 4.87 42.56
N PHE A 803 -46.28 4.97 42.15
CA PHE A 803 -45.80 4.34 40.91
C PHE A 803 -44.57 3.45 41.19
N TYR A 804 -44.38 2.42 40.39
CA TYR A 804 -43.26 1.50 40.53
C TYR A 804 -42.02 2.00 39.78
N ASN A 805 -41.14 2.75 40.45
CA ASN A 805 -39.89 3.30 39.90
C ASN A 805 -40.04 4.05 38.55
N TRP A 806 -41.01 4.95 38.50
CA TRP A 806 -41.34 5.76 37.32
C TRP A 806 -40.99 7.24 37.51
N GLY A 807 -39.83 7.50 38.12
CA GLY A 807 -39.49 8.82 38.66
C GLY A 807 -40.48 9.32 39.72
N ASP A 808 -40.27 10.54 40.18
CA ASP A 808 -41.13 11.27 41.08
C ASP A 808 -42.23 12.07 40.34
N LYS A 809 -43.28 12.45 41.08
CA LYS A 809 -44.50 13.03 40.50
C LYS A 809 -44.39 14.55 40.34
N VAL A 810 -44.23 15.03 39.11
CA VAL A 810 -44.29 16.47 38.78
C VAL A 810 -45.72 16.96 38.80
N ASP A 811 -46.62 16.34 38.02
CA ASP A 811 -48.05 16.72 38.01
C ASP A 811 -49.01 15.52 37.79
N GLY A 812 -50.08 15.72 37.03
CA GLY A 812 -51.03 14.68 36.67
C GLY A 812 -50.65 13.86 35.42
N LYS A 813 -49.84 14.41 34.52
CA LYS A 813 -49.37 13.83 33.27
C LYS A 813 -47.85 13.66 33.19
N ASN A 814 -47.09 14.33 34.05
CA ASN A 814 -45.64 14.43 33.97
C ASN A 814 -44.96 13.83 35.21
N ARG A 815 -43.83 13.15 35.03
CA ARG A 815 -42.94 12.61 36.07
C ARG A 815 -41.49 12.81 35.67
N VAL A 816 -40.57 12.84 36.64
CA VAL A 816 -39.12 12.94 36.40
C VAL A 816 -38.36 11.98 37.31
N LEU A 817 -37.42 11.20 36.77
CA LEU A 817 -36.44 10.44 37.55
C LEU A 817 -35.10 11.19 37.56
N GLU A 818 -34.71 11.73 38.71
CA GLU A 818 -33.34 12.19 38.97
C GLU A 818 -32.42 10.98 39.24
N LEU A 819 -31.22 10.96 38.66
CA LEU A 819 -30.24 9.87 38.74
C LEU A 819 -29.05 10.26 39.65
N GLU A 820 -28.22 9.30 40.06
CA GLU A 820 -27.14 9.56 41.04
C GLU A 820 -26.00 10.43 40.52
N ASN A 821 -25.84 10.57 39.20
CA ASN A 821 -24.87 11.49 38.58
C ASN A 821 -25.39 12.95 38.51
N GLY A 822 -26.70 13.15 38.53
CA GLY A 822 -27.37 14.46 38.52
C GLY A 822 -28.47 14.58 37.47
N ASP A 823 -28.49 13.68 36.48
CA ASP A 823 -29.30 13.82 35.28
C ASP A 823 -30.78 13.45 35.50
N ALA A 824 -31.68 14.08 34.74
CA ALA A 824 -33.12 13.96 34.87
C ALA A 824 -33.81 13.35 33.64
N ILE A 825 -34.56 12.28 33.86
CA ILE A 825 -35.37 11.60 32.83
C ILE A 825 -36.83 12.01 32.93
N SER A 826 -37.43 12.52 31.85
CA SER A 826 -38.79 13.04 31.81
C SER A 826 -39.79 12.04 31.22
N ILE A 827 -40.95 11.86 31.86
CA ILE A 827 -42.02 10.96 31.41
C ILE A 827 -43.32 11.76 31.31
N SER A 828 -43.87 11.91 30.10
CA SER A 828 -45.02 12.79 29.83
C SER A 828 -46.16 12.09 29.08
N SER A 829 -47.33 12.72 29.03
CA SER A 829 -48.52 12.21 28.34
C SER A 829 -49.23 13.31 27.57
N ASN A 830 -49.48 13.11 26.27
CA ASN A 830 -50.14 14.13 25.46
C ASN A 830 -51.60 14.38 25.88
N LYS A 831 -52.30 13.38 26.47
CA LYS A 831 -53.75 13.41 26.74
C LYS A 831 -54.11 13.19 28.21
N GLY A 832 -54.29 11.95 28.67
CA GLY A 832 -54.80 11.62 30.00
C GLY A 832 -53.77 11.74 31.13
N ASN A 833 -54.24 11.70 32.37
CA ASN A 833 -53.34 11.69 33.54
C ASN A 833 -52.67 10.31 33.69
N LEU A 834 -51.34 10.29 33.77
CA LEU A 834 -50.54 9.08 34.04
C LEU A 834 -51.10 8.30 35.23
N THR A 835 -51.13 6.98 35.08
CA THR A 835 -51.78 6.05 36.00
C THR A 835 -50.94 4.78 36.07
N GLN A 836 -50.57 4.38 37.28
CA GLN A 836 -49.98 3.07 37.54
C GLN A 836 -51.11 2.04 37.58
N TYR A 837 -51.13 1.15 36.59
CA TYR A 837 -51.97 -0.04 36.60
C TYR A 837 -51.30 -1.12 37.46
N ARG A 838 -52.09 -1.85 38.25
CA ARG A 838 -51.61 -2.77 39.31
C ARG A 838 -52.36 -4.12 39.36
N GLY A 839 -52.87 -4.59 38.22
CA GLY A 839 -53.60 -5.87 38.16
C GLY A 839 -54.94 -5.87 38.90
N ASP A 840 -55.66 -4.75 38.90
CA ASP A 840 -57.01 -4.55 39.45
C ASP A 840 -58.03 -5.43 38.69
N VAL A 841 -58.63 -6.45 39.34
CA VAL A 841 -59.56 -7.36 38.64
C VAL A 841 -60.99 -6.83 38.56
N GLN A 842 -61.23 -5.61 39.06
CA GLN A 842 -62.48 -4.86 38.91
C GLN A 842 -62.37 -3.75 37.86
N ALA A 843 -61.16 -3.44 37.38
CA ALA A 843 -60.95 -2.74 36.13
C ALA A 843 -61.26 -3.65 34.91
N ASN A 844 -61.48 -3.03 33.76
CA ASN A 844 -61.67 -3.72 32.47
C ASN A 844 -60.33 -4.09 31.79
N HIS A 845 -59.21 -4.04 32.51
CA HIS A 845 -57.85 -4.20 32.00
C HIS A 845 -57.06 -5.20 32.86
N VAL A 846 -55.99 -5.79 32.33
CA VAL A 846 -55.11 -6.72 33.05
C VAL A 846 -53.65 -6.38 32.74
N GLY A 847 -52.85 -6.02 33.74
CA GLY A 847 -51.40 -5.72 33.61
C GLY A 847 -50.86 -4.86 34.75
N HIS A 848 -49.54 -4.68 34.82
CA HIS A 848 -48.82 -3.87 35.81
C HIS A 848 -47.94 -2.78 35.16
N GLY A 849 -48.50 -2.01 34.22
CA GLY A 849 -47.82 -0.97 33.44
C GLY A 849 -48.11 0.49 33.83
N LEU A 850 -47.36 1.42 33.23
CA LEU A 850 -47.63 2.87 33.25
C LEU A 850 -48.51 3.25 32.06
N GLY A 851 -49.72 3.75 32.32
CA GLY A 851 -50.70 4.07 31.27
C GLY A 851 -51.34 5.44 31.37
N ILE A 852 -52.08 5.80 30.32
CA ILE A 852 -52.70 7.12 30.16
C ILE A 852 -54.15 7.05 30.63
N GLY A 853 -54.37 7.58 31.84
CA GLY A 853 -55.55 7.26 32.63
C GLY A 853 -56.82 7.97 32.17
N GLY A 854 -57.52 7.33 31.24
CA GLY A 854 -58.89 7.62 30.82
C GLY A 854 -59.64 6.39 30.28
N GLY A 855 -58.92 5.46 29.66
CA GLY A 855 -59.45 4.21 29.08
C GLY A 855 -58.84 2.95 29.69
N HIS A 856 -58.38 2.02 28.85
CA HIS A 856 -57.87 0.70 29.27
C HIS A 856 -56.34 0.57 29.16
N GLY A 857 -55.70 1.31 28.25
CA GLY A 857 -54.24 1.44 28.24
C GLY A 857 -53.75 2.84 27.87
N ILE A 858 -52.74 2.92 27.00
CA ILE A 858 -52.60 4.03 26.04
C ILE A 858 -53.58 3.72 24.90
N ASN A 859 -54.61 4.55 24.74
CA ASN A 859 -55.70 4.36 23.79
C ASN A 859 -55.43 5.19 22.51
N ARG A 860 -56.10 4.92 21.37
CA ARG A 860 -55.87 5.59 20.06
C ARG A 860 -55.42 7.07 20.12
N GLY A 861 -54.18 7.29 19.67
CA GLY A 861 -53.51 8.61 19.57
C GLY A 861 -53.29 9.30 20.92
N GLU A 862 -53.40 8.58 22.04
CA GLU A 862 -52.66 8.90 23.25
C GLU A 862 -51.20 8.50 23.05
N GLU A 863 -50.31 9.26 23.64
CA GLU A 863 -48.86 9.15 23.46
C GLU A 863 -48.20 9.26 24.82
N LEU A 864 -47.35 8.29 25.14
CA LEU A 864 -46.49 8.28 26.32
C LEU A 864 -45.06 8.54 25.85
N THR A 865 -44.72 9.81 25.70
CA THR A 865 -43.34 10.23 25.47
C THR A 865 -42.58 9.97 26.77
N ILE A 866 -41.52 9.16 26.71
CA ILE A 866 -40.44 9.30 27.69
C ILE A 866 -39.31 10.01 26.93
N ASP A 867 -38.86 11.11 27.50
CA ASP A 867 -37.86 12.03 26.96
C ASP A 867 -36.69 12.10 27.94
N PHE A 868 -35.51 12.37 27.40
CA PHE A 868 -34.29 11.73 27.89
C PHE A 868 -33.04 12.60 27.81
N SER A 869 -33.20 13.86 27.43
CA SER A 869 -32.24 14.85 26.92
C SER A 869 -30.96 15.16 27.73
N GLU A 870 -30.52 14.34 28.69
CA GLU A 870 -29.43 14.68 29.64
C GLU A 870 -27.97 14.18 29.39
N ARG A 871 -27.37 12.99 29.59
CA ARG A 871 -27.58 11.51 29.77
C ARG A 871 -27.73 10.51 28.59
N PRO A 872 -26.68 10.21 27.78
CA PRO A 872 -26.76 9.33 26.61
C PRO A 872 -27.03 7.83 26.90
N ALA A 873 -27.93 7.17 26.14
CA ALA A 873 -27.94 5.71 25.97
C ALA A 873 -27.76 5.28 24.51
N THR A 874 -26.91 4.27 24.38
CA THR A 874 -26.68 3.50 23.16
C THR A 874 -27.42 2.16 23.15
N HIS A 875 -28.09 1.78 24.26
CA HIS A 875 -28.74 0.46 24.38
C HIS A 875 -29.86 0.40 25.42
N ILE A 876 -31.00 -0.21 25.07
CA ILE A 876 -32.31 0.04 25.69
C ILE A 876 -33.16 -1.24 25.69
N ASN A 877 -33.74 -1.62 26.83
CA ASN A 877 -34.57 -2.82 26.96
C ASN A 877 -35.98 -2.49 27.46
N LEU A 878 -36.96 -2.62 26.57
CA LEU A 878 -38.33 -2.14 26.71
C LEU A 878 -39.30 -3.30 26.96
N GLY A 879 -40.05 -3.25 28.06
CA GLY A 879 -41.00 -4.32 28.41
C GLY A 879 -42.47 -3.90 28.38
N LEU A 880 -43.23 -4.43 27.43
CA LEU A 880 -44.66 -4.20 27.28
C LEU A 880 -45.45 -5.12 28.23
N ASP A 881 -46.29 -4.59 29.12
CA ASP A 881 -47.14 -5.38 30.05
C ASP A 881 -48.62 -4.97 30.00
N GLY A 882 -49.50 -5.93 29.75
CA GLY A 882 -50.96 -5.74 29.77
C GLY A 882 -51.59 -5.40 28.42
N MET A 883 -51.01 -5.97 27.36
CA MET A 883 -51.43 -5.85 25.96
C MET A 883 -52.87 -6.41 25.75
N GLY A 884 -53.91 -5.57 25.75
CA GLY A 884 -55.30 -6.01 25.98
C GLY A 884 -56.10 -6.53 24.76
N GLY A 885 -55.74 -6.13 23.53
CA GLY A 885 -56.46 -6.48 22.30
C GLY A 885 -56.10 -7.83 21.64
N TYR A 886 -56.61 -8.05 20.41
CA TYR A 886 -56.06 -9.05 19.50
C TYR A 886 -54.92 -8.42 18.69
N PHE A 887 -53.76 -9.07 18.68
CA PHE A 887 -52.63 -8.69 17.85
C PHE A 887 -52.51 -9.78 16.80
N TYR A 888 -53.23 -9.64 15.70
CA TYR A 888 -53.30 -10.68 14.68
C TYR A 888 -53.64 -10.03 13.34
N SER A 889 -52.65 -9.97 12.45
CA SER A 889 -52.76 -9.19 11.22
C SER A 889 -53.88 -9.70 10.30
N GLY A 890 -54.80 -8.82 9.92
CA GLY A 890 -55.84 -9.09 8.93
C GLY A 890 -57.13 -9.69 9.48
N LEU A 891 -57.46 -9.48 10.76
CA LEU A 891 -58.80 -9.75 11.28
C LEU A 891 -59.85 -8.84 10.61
N ASN A 892 -59.48 -7.61 10.26
CA ASN A 892 -60.34 -6.61 9.61
C ASN A 892 -61.64 -6.33 10.41
N ASP A 893 -61.56 -6.30 11.74
CA ASP A 893 -62.64 -5.86 12.61
C ASP A 893 -62.12 -4.99 13.78
N ASP A 894 -63.07 -4.37 14.50
CA ASP A 894 -62.84 -3.32 15.50
C ASP A 894 -62.07 -3.79 16.78
N ASN A 895 -61.42 -4.96 16.77
CA ASN A 895 -60.69 -5.54 17.92
C ASN A 895 -59.19 -5.80 17.64
N GLU A 896 -58.69 -5.40 16.45
CA GLU A 896 -57.30 -5.53 16.01
C GLU A 896 -56.45 -4.34 16.54
N SER A 897 -55.37 -4.61 17.28
CA SER A 897 -54.52 -3.60 17.94
C SER A 897 -53.07 -3.62 17.43
N ALA A 898 -52.48 -2.44 17.24
CA ALA A 898 -51.10 -2.21 16.79
C ALA A 898 -50.44 -1.01 17.49
N VAL A 899 -49.11 -0.91 17.42
CA VAL A 899 -48.27 0.23 17.85
C VAL A 899 -47.23 0.52 16.79
N THR A 900 -46.80 1.77 16.71
CA THR A 900 -45.46 2.11 16.22
C THR A 900 -44.69 2.67 17.40
N ILE A 901 -43.50 2.12 17.60
CA ILE A 901 -42.45 2.66 18.41
C ILE A 901 -41.62 3.50 17.45
N GLN A 902 -41.56 4.81 17.61
CA GLN A 902 -40.60 5.59 16.83
C GLN A 902 -39.37 5.80 17.70
N VAL A 903 -38.24 6.01 17.03
CA VAL A 903 -36.96 6.35 17.64
C VAL A 903 -36.50 7.56 16.86
N THR A 904 -36.86 8.75 17.31
CA THR A 904 -36.17 9.95 16.83
C THR A 904 -34.78 9.92 17.45
N LEU A 905 -33.77 9.74 16.61
CA LEU A 905 -32.40 9.87 17.04
C LEU A 905 -32.14 11.30 17.49
N SER A 906 -31.05 11.46 18.22
CA SER A 906 -30.57 12.76 18.67
C SER A 906 -30.51 13.75 17.51
N ASN A 907 -30.04 13.33 16.33
CA ASN A 907 -29.96 14.12 15.09
C ASN A 907 -31.30 14.58 14.47
N GLY A 908 -32.44 14.17 15.02
CA GLY A 908 -33.77 14.50 14.52
C GLY A 908 -34.30 13.59 13.42
N ASP A 909 -33.51 12.61 12.94
CA ASP A 909 -34.02 11.55 12.06
C ASP A 909 -34.96 10.65 12.86
N VAL A 910 -36.15 10.35 12.31
CA VAL A 910 -37.17 9.53 12.96
C VAL A 910 -37.20 8.16 12.30
N VAL A 911 -36.88 7.11 13.06
CA VAL A 911 -37.03 5.72 12.62
C VAL A 911 -38.32 5.14 13.19
N ASP A 912 -39.21 4.64 12.31
CA ASP A 912 -40.45 3.96 12.70
C ASP A 912 -40.23 2.45 12.84
N TYR A 913 -40.43 1.91 14.05
CA TYR A 913 -40.37 0.49 14.37
C TYR A 913 -41.76 -0.07 14.74
N VAL A 914 -42.22 -1.09 14.00
CA VAL A 914 -43.48 -1.79 14.28
C VAL A 914 -43.16 -3.20 14.81
N PRO A 915 -43.31 -3.47 16.13
CA PRO A 915 -42.95 -4.77 16.69
C PRO A 915 -43.91 -5.89 16.25
N ASP A 916 -43.40 -6.93 15.60
CA ASP A 916 -44.17 -8.15 15.27
C ASP A 916 -44.43 -9.00 16.53
N VAL A 917 -45.54 -8.68 17.22
CA VAL A 917 -45.98 -9.36 18.43
C VAL A 917 -47.41 -9.86 18.24
N GLN A 918 -47.59 -11.15 17.96
CA GLN A 918 -48.92 -11.72 17.66
C GLN A 918 -49.53 -12.56 18.81
N LYS A 919 -50.87 -12.63 18.85
CA LYS A 919 -51.69 -13.37 19.82
C LYS A 919 -52.77 -14.23 19.16
N GLU A 920 -52.53 -15.53 19.11
CA GLU A 920 -53.43 -16.59 18.59
C GLU A 920 -54.92 -16.53 19.03
N THR A 921 -55.23 -16.06 20.24
CA THR A 921 -56.62 -16.02 20.77
C THR A 921 -56.84 -14.95 21.86
N SER A 922 -58.07 -14.45 21.95
CA SER A 922 -58.55 -13.61 23.06
C SER A 922 -58.42 -14.29 24.43
N GLY A 923 -58.05 -13.53 25.47
CA GLY A 923 -58.05 -14.01 26.86
C GLY A 923 -56.85 -14.87 27.25
N ASN A 924 -55.71 -14.66 26.58
CA ASN A 924 -54.43 -15.22 26.99
C ASN A 924 -53.85 -14.45 28.21
N ASN A 925 -53.28 -15.17 29.17
CA ASN A 925 -52.64 -14.61 30.36
C ASN A 925 -51.13 -14.34 30.19
N ASN A 926 -50.58 -14.52 28.97
CA ASN A 926 -49.27 -13.98 28.64
C ASN A 926 -49.39 -12.45 28.55
N LEU A 927 -48.95 -11.79 29.62
CA LEU A 927 -49.11 -10.36 29.83
C LEU A 927 -47.90 -9.54 29.37
N PHE A 928 -46.69 -10.13 29.48
CA PHE A 928 -45.40 -9.46 29.28
C PHE A 928 -44.71 -9.86 27.97
N HIS A 929 -44.16 -8.87 27.26
CA HIS A 929 -43.20 -9.01 26.17
C HIS A 929 -42.01 -8.08 26.43
N GLU A 930 -40.81 -8.42 25.95
CA GLU A 930 -39.60 -7.59 26.03
C GLU A 930 -39.07 -7.36 24.61
N LEU A 931 -38.63 -6.13 24.34
CA LEU A 931 -38.07 -5.61 23.10
C LEU A 931 -36.72 -4.96 23.43
N SER A 932 -35.82 -4.91 22.47
CA SER A 932 -34.48 -4.31 22.64
C SER A 932 -34.24 -3.34 21.50
N PHE A 933 -33.53 -2.26 21.80
CA PHE A 933 -32.99 -1.30 20.84
C PHE A 933 -31.56 -0.98 21.26
N SER A 934 -30.60 -1.18 20.38
CA SER A 934 -29.35 -0.43 20.44
C SER A 934 -29.58 0.96 19.82
N VAL A 935 -28.53 1.74 19.59
CA VAL A 935 -28.47 2.63 18.40
C VAL A 935 -28.05 1.82 17.16
N ASP A 936 -27.43 0.68 17.46
CA ASP A 936 -26.90 -0.33 16.58
C ASP A 936 -27.86 -1.54 16.32
N ASP A 937 -29.17 -1.57 15.99
CA ASP A 937 -30.35 -0.80 15.49
C ASP A 937 -30.61 -0.31 14.02
N LEU A 938 -30.20 0.89 13.59
CA LEU A 938 -30.80 1.74 12.55
C LEU A 938 -30.18 1.88 11.10
N THR A 939 -28.96 1.46 10.71
CA THR A 939 -28.47 1.51 9.27
C THR A 939 -28.35 0.17 8.54
N GLY A 940 -29.31 -0.20 7.67
CA GLY A 940 -29.18 -1.49 6.98
C GLY A 940 -30.06 -1.84 5.78
N VAL A 941 -30.12 -0.98 4.75
CA VAL A 941 -30.31 -1.39 3.32
C VAL A 941 -29.71 -0.25 2.46
N ASP A 942 -28.78 -0.43 1.51
CA ASP A 942 -28.31 -1.62 0.77
C ASP A 942 -26.83 -1.99 1.06
N GLU A 943 -26.57 -3.28 1.31
CA GLU A 943 -25.38 -4.02 0.81
C GLU A 943 -25.73 -5.53 0.81
N ALA A 944 -26.42 -5.98 -0.25
CA ALA A 944 -27.00 -7.33 -0.30
C ALA A 944 -27.19 -7.85 -1.74
N CYS A 945 -26.12 -7.91 -2.54
CA CYS A 945 -26.18 -8.46 -3.90
C CYS A 945 -25.07 -9.47 -4.23
N SER A 946 -25.03 -10.60 -3.50
CA SER A 946 -24.34 -11.82 -3.93
C SER A 946 -25.32 -12.97 -4.18
N LEU A 947 -24.97 -13.88 -5.10
CA LEU A 947 -25.89 -14.90 -5.66
C LEU A 947 -25.89 -16.20 -4.83
N PRO A 948 -26.88 -17.10 -5.05
CA PRO A 948 -26.53 -18.27 -5.87
C PRO A 948 -27.66 -18.94 -6.67
N VAL A 949 -27.52 -19.03 -8.01
CA VAL A 949 -27.54 -20.29 -8.82
C VAL A 949 -26.73 -20.05 -10.10
#